data_AF-A0A7I9VSY0-F1
#
_entry.id   AF-A0A7I9VSY0-F1
#
_cell.length_a   1.000
_cell.length_b   1.000
_cell.length_c   1.000
_cell.angle_alpha   90.00
_cell.angle_beta   90.00
_cell.angle_gamma   90.00
#
_symmetry.space_group_name_H-M   'P 1'
#
loop_
_entity.id
_entity.type
_entity.pdbx_description
1 polymer ?
#
loop_
_entity_poly.entity_id
_entity_poly.type
_entity_poly.pdbx_seq_one_letter_code
_entity_poly.pdbx_strand_id
1 'polypeptide(L)'
;MPLDLAALLVEAGAASAADVQRALERQRQAGGALDTALLELGLVEEGELVRFLARASGLPPAPLELAADPALRAVFPARVAERHGLAPFHLRGGELAVAVTHPLDLPALEELSFMLSLKVVPHVAPEWRVRRLLAQLFGGELAGRFAALASRKGARPAPAPAPGPAAGGEAGPGAESPDDEPAITFTFGLAEPEEPLAAALAHALESDLEALLGDATPPAPTSGTAPRWSRDEAFAALEAATGRDEVVAVALRYTLDFFEAAALLAVTRARVVGHDAVGWPDARERCRAVRLDRDEAGLLRAVLGTSGPYLGPVGRDPGNEKLLAGLGRAWPRTALVYPVSLRERTVCLLYADNGEAPVSPSRLGDLLLLLGAVGAALERVLVRGKQARAAAPAGEVSAGWAVREPGRAAGEAPGAPAPLPAAAPLPPPRDAAEAVARLGAAPRGSPARAELIARLAQQGPEAAAALRAAFPGPVEVAGRGAEIPVEERGPLLAALVALGPVATPYVIDLLREADPARRRLAALLLGRGADPAAFLPLADAALDVDRGARDAALGALAQQRTHPEFRPVLERLRRSLVAGEGDRRARAARALGALGDEEAIPLLVQALDAAEPVHGAAEAALEALTGASGAGAEGWLGWWRERRGRRREGGP
;
A
#
# COMPACT_ATOMS: atom_id res chain seq x y z
N MET A 1 29.26 -2.11 1.07
CA MET A 1 29.12 -1.96 -0.39
C MET A 1 28.93 -3.36 -0.95
N PRO A 2 27.85 -3.63 -1.70
CA PRO A 2 27.71 -4.93 -2.37
C PRO A 2 28.90 -5.14 -3.30
N LEU A 3 29.51 -6.33 -3.24
CA LEU A 3 30.68 -6.69 -4.03
C LEU A 3 30.22 -7.11 -5.43
N ASP A 4 30.99 -6.80 -6.46
CA ASP A 4 30.66 -7.22 -7.83
C ASP A 4 30.83 -8.74 -7.98
N LEU A 5 29.73 -9.43 -8.29
CA LEU A 5 29.69 -10.89 -8.48
C LEU A 5 30.70 -11.34 -9.55
N ALA A 6 30.89 -10.55 -10.62
CA ALA A 6 31.82 -10.86 -11.69
C ALA A 6 33.27 -10.85 -11.18
N ALA A 7 33.64 -9.82 -10.42
CA ALA A 7 34.97 -9.70 -9.81
C ALA A 7 35.23 -10.84 -8.80
N LEU A 8 34.24 -11.15 -7.94
CA LEU A 8 34.35 -12.21 -6.94
C LEU A 8 34.60 -13.60 -7.54
N LEU A 9 33.95 -13.90 -8.67
CA LEU A 9 34.12 -15.18 -9.37
C LEU A 9 35.52 -15.32 -9.98
N VAL A 10 36.08 -14.22 -10.50
CA VAL A 10 37.44 -14.20 -11.08
C VAL A 10 38.50 -14.27 -9.99
N GLU A 11 38.36 -13.48 -8.92
CA GLU A 11 39.29 -13.46 -7.79
C GLU A 11 39.37 -14.82 -7.09
N ALA A 12 38.25 -15.52 -6.95
CA ALA A 12 38.19 -16.84 -6.34
C ALA A 12 38.58 -17.99 -7.30
N GLY A 13 38.87 -17.69 -8.57
CA GLY A 13 39.19 -18.68 -9.59
C GLY A 13 38.02 -19.60 -9.99
N ALA A 14 36.79 -19.25 -9.60
CA ALA A 14 35.58 -20.02 -9.90
C ALA A 14 35.15 -19.85 -11.37
N ALA A 15 35.52 -18.74 -12.02
CA ALA A 15 35.38 -18.54 -13.46
C ALA A 15 36.56 -17.73 -14.00
N SER A 16 37.02 -18.02 -15.22
CA SER A 16 38.04 -17.19 -15.86
C SER A 16 37.46 -15.85 -16.31
N ALA A 17 38.30 -14.81 -16.47
CA ALA A 17 37.85 -13.52 -16.98
C ALA A 17 37.22 -13.63 -18.39
N ALA A 18 37.71 -14.57 -19.22
CA ALA A 18 37.13 -14.85 -20.52
C ALA A 18 35.73 -15.49 -20.41
N ASP A 19 35.53 -16.39 -19.45
CA ASP A 19 34.24 -17.04 -19.21
C ASP A 19 33.21 -16.05 -18.64
N VAL A 20 33.63 -15.16 -17.74
CA VAL A 20 32.78 -14.08 -17.23
C VAL A 20 32.36 -13.14 -18.36
N GLN A 21 33.27 -12.80 -19.28
CA GLN A 21 32.94 -11.97 -20.44
C GLN A 21 31.93 -12.65 -21.37
N ARG A 22 32.08 -13.96 -21.60
CA ARG A 22 31.11 -14.75 -22.37
C ARG A 22 29.73 -14.78 -21.68
N ALA A 23 29.70 -14.87 -20.35
CA ALA A 23 28.46 -14.80 -19.58
C ALA A 23 27.79 -13.42 -19.67
N LEU A 24 28.55 -12.32 -19.61
CA LEU A 24 28.05 -10.96 -19.79
C LEU A 24 27.51 -10.71 -21.21
N GLU A 25 28.17 -11.25 -22.24
CA GLU A 25 27.65 -11.20 -23.62
C GLU A 25 26.34 -11.97 -23.76
N ARG A 26 26.27 -13.15 -23.16
CA ARG A 26 25.03 -13.95 -23.11
C ARG A 26 23.92 -13.21 -22.36
N GLN A 27 24.23 -12.56 -21.24
CA GLN A 27 23.29 -11.72 -20.50
C GLN A 27 22.78 -10.54 -21.35
N ARG A 28 23.66 -9.85 -22.09
CA ARG A 28 23.28 -8.76 -23.00
C ARG A 28 22.33 -9.21 -24.11
N GLN A 29 22.52 -10.43 -24.63
CA GLN A 29 21.69 -10.97 -25.70
C GLN A 29 20.34 -11.48 -25.19
N ALA A 30 20.34 -12.16 -24.05
CA ALA A 30 19.15 -12.86 -23.54
C ALA A 30 18.36 -12.06 -22.48
N GLY A 31 18.94 -10.98 -21.94
CA GLY A 31 18.41 -10.25 -20.78
C GLY A 31 18.58 -11.02 -19.46
N GLY A 32 18.11 -10.44 -18.36
CA GLY A 32 18.14 -11.05 -17.02
C GLY A 32 19.46 -10.84 -16.26
N ALA A 33 19.64 -11.58 -15.18
CA ALA A 33 20.79 -11.50 -14.31
C ALA A 33 21.96 -12.38 -14.80
N LEU A 34 23.18 -11.97 -14.41
CA LEU A 34 24.44 -12.62 -14.81
C LEU A 34 24.52 -14.08 -14.31
N ASP A 35 23.93 -14.35 -13.15
CA ASP A 35 23.82 -15.68 -12.55
C ASP A 35 23.16 -16.71 -13.48
N THR A 36 22.09 -16.33 -14.18
CA THR A 36 21.38 -17.18 -15.14
C THR A 36 22.27 -17.49 -16.34
N ALA A 37 23.03 -16.51 -16.83
CA ALA A 37 23.94 -16.71 -17.95
C ALA A 37 25.11 -17.64 -17.60
N LEU A 38 25.65 -17.52 -16.38
CA LEU A 38 26.70 -18.41 -15.86
C LEU A 38 26.21 -19.87 -15.77
N LEU A 39 24.98 -20.09 -15.30
CA LEU A 39 24.37 -21.42 -15.22
C LEU A 39 24.02 -22.00 -16.59
N GLU A 40 23.50 -21.19 -17.51
CA GLU A 40 23.18 -21.63 -18.87
C GLU A 40 24.43 -22.16 -19.59
N LEU A 41 25.52 -21.40 -19.51
CA LEU A 41 26.80 -21.73 -20.12
C LEU A 41 27.57 -22.84 -19.36
N GLY A 42 27.08 -23.26 -18.19
CA GLY A 42 27.71 -24.29 -17.36
C GLY A 42 29.08 -23.86 -16.82
N LEU A 43 29.28 -22.56 -16.61
CA LEU A 43 30.56 -21.99 -16.18
C LEU A 43 30.78 -22.10 -14.68
N VAL A 44 29.69 -22.13 -13.90
CA VAL A 44 29.71 -22.24 -12.44
C VAL A 44 28.60 -23.19 -12.00
N GLU A 45 28.90 -24.06 -11.05
CA GLU A 45 27.89 -24.93 -10.44
C GLU A 45 26.93 -24.16 -9.55
N GLU A 46 25.68 -24.59 -9.48
CA GLU A 46 24.65 -23.81 -8.80
C GLU A 46 24.89 -23.65 -7.29
N GLY A 47 25.28 -24.72 -6.61
CA GLY A 47 25.60 -24.66 -5.18
C GLY A 47 26.82 -23.77 -4.89
N GLU A 48 27.71 -23.60 -5.86
CA GLU A 48 28.84 -22.68 -5.76
C GLU A 48 28.42 -21.24 -6.04
N LEU A 49 27.62 -21.01 -7.07
CA LEU A 49 27.07 -19.71 -7.43
C LEU A 49 26.24 -19.09 -6.29
N VAL A 50 25.43 -19.88 -5.59
CA VAL A 50 24.66 -19.42 -4.41
C VAL A 50 25.57 -18.92 -3.28
N ARG A 51 26.73 -19.54 -3.07
CA ARG A 51 27.71 -19.09 -2.08
C ARG A 51 28.36 -17.77 -2.49
N PHE A 52 28.65 -17.59 -3.78
CA PHE A 52 29.15 -16.32 -4.31
C PHE A 52 28.11 -15.20 -4.25
N LEU A 53 26.85 -15.49 -4.55
CA LEU A 53 25.74 -14.55 -4.40
C LEU A 53 25.57 -14.11 -2.94
N ALA A 54 25.65 -15.04 -1.98
CA ALA A 54 25.59 -14.73 -0.55
C ALA A 54 26.73 -13.81 -0.10
N ARG A 55 27.96 -14.04 -0.59
CA ARG A 55 29.10 -13.13 -0.36
C ARG A 55 28.90 -11.77 -1.03
N ALA A 56 28.40 -11.73 -2.26
CA ALA A 56 28.18 -10.50 -3.01
C ALA A 56 27.11 -9.60 -2.37
N SER A 57 26.03 -10.21 -1.88
CA SER A 57 24.89 -9.52 -1.28
C SER A 57 25.00 -9.30 0.22
N GLY A 58 25.81 -10.09 0.94
CA GLY A 58 25.85 -10.11 2.41
C GLY A 58 24.61 -10.74 3.05
N LEU A 59 23.88 -11.59 2.32
CA LEU A 59 22.62 -12.21 2.75
C LEU A 59 22.79 -13.72 2.96
N PRO A 60 21.98 -14.36 3.82
CA PRO A 60 21.98 -15.81 3.95
C PRO A 60 21.57 -16.46 2.61
N PRO A 61 22.19 -17.59 2.20
CA PRO A 61 21.78 -18.32 1.01
C PRO A 61 20.42 -18.99 1.23
N ALA A 62 19.56 -18.97 0.21
CA ALA A 62 18.33 -19.76 0.23
C ALA A 62 18.63 -21.27 0.12
N PRO A 63 17.78 -22.15 0.69
CA PRO A 63 17.88 -23.58 0.47
C PRO A 63 17.89 -23.93 -1.03
N LEU A 64 18.69 -24.92 -1.44
CA LEU A 64 18.72 -25.36 -2.86
C LEU A 64 17.38 -25.97 -3.30
N GLU A 65 16.67 -26.61 -2.37
CA GLU A 65 15.32 -27.13 -2.57
C GLU A 65 14.30 -26.18 -1.94
N LEU A 66 13.94 -25.13 -2.71
CA LEU A 66 12.83 -24.24 -2.38
C LEU A 66 11.51 -24.87 -2.82
N ALA A 67 10.61 -25.06 -1.87
CA ALA A 67 9.22 -25.48 -2.12
C ALA A 67 8.27 -24.30 -1.90
N ALA A 68 7.29 -24.16 -2.78
CA ALA A 68 6.21 -23.19 -2.63
C ALA A 68 5.26 -23.62 -1.49
N ASP A 69 5.02 -22.73 -0.53
CA ASP A 69 3.92 -22.86 0.42
C ASP A 69 2.67 -22.15 -0.16
N PRO A 70 1.61 -22.89 -0.55
CA PRO A 70 0.41 -22.30 -1.15
C PRO A 70 -0.29 -21.26 -0.27
N ALA A 71 -0.13 -21.32 1.05
CA ALA A 71 -0.73 -20.36 1.96
C ALA A 71 -0.16 -18.94 1.78
N LEU A 72 1.10 -18.82 1.31
CA LEU A 72 1.78 -17.54 1.12
C LEU A 72 1.23 -16.74 -0.06
N ARG A 73 0.51 -17.39 -0.98
CA ARG A 73 -0.19 -16.73 -2.09
C ARG A 73 -1.22 -15.71 -1.60
N ALA A 74 -1.88 -15.98 -0.47
CA ALA A 74 -2.91 -15.11 0.09
C ALA A 74 -2.33 -13.90 0.85
N VAL A 75 -1.09 -14.02 1.32
CA VAL A 75 -0.43 -13.01 2.16
C VAL A 75 0.44 -12.08 1.32
N PHE A 76 1.01 -12.57 0.22
CA PHE A 76 2.02 -11.86 -0.54
C PHE A 76 1.50 -11.37 -1.89
N PRO A 77 1.54 -10.06 -2.19
CA PRO A 77 1.01 -9.53 -3.45
C PRO A 77 1.82 -10.01 -4.67
N ALA A 78 1.18 -10.75 -5.59
CA ALA A 78 1.81 -11.30 -6.79
C ALA A 78 2.57 -10.24 -7.62
N ARG A 79 2.00 -9.04 -7.77
CA ARG A 79 2.63 -7.95 -8.55
C ARG A 79 3.90 -7.42 -7.92
N VAL A 80 3.98 -7.36 -6.59
CA VAL A 80 5.19 -6.94 -5.88
C VAL A 80 6.24 -8.05 -5.96
N ALA A 81 5.80 -9.30 -5.84
CA ALA A 81 6.63 -10.48 -5.95
C ALA A 81 7.35 -10.59 -7.30
N GLU A 82 6.60 -10.40 -8.40
CA GLU A 82 7.13 -10.50 -9.77
C GLU A 82 8.00 -9.31 -10.17
N ARG A 83 7.58 -8.10 -9.81
CA ARG A 83 8.27 -6.85 -10.18
C ARG A 83 9.62 -6.72 -9.50
N HIS A 84 9.70 -7.07 -8.22
CA HIS A 84 10.90 -6.88 -7.41
C HIS A 84 11.72 -8.17 -7.21
N GLY A 85 11.29 -9.28 -7.79
CA GLY A 85 12.00 -10.57 -7.66
C GLY A 85 12.03 -11.07 -6.22
N LEU A 86 10.89 -10.96 -5.53
CA LEU A 86 10.73 -11.32 -4.12
C LEU A 86 9.76 -12.50 -4.01
N ALA A 87 10.26 -13.70 -3.71
CA ALA A 87 9.45 -14.90 -3.68
C ALA A 87 9.35 -15.47 -2.26
N PRO A 88 8.19 -15.40 -1.59
CA PRO A 88 8.05 -15.93 -0.22
C PRO A 88 8.10 -17.46 -0.25
N PHE A 89 8.79 -18.08 0.71
CA PHE A 89 8.86 -19.55 0.77
C PHE A 89 8.62 -20.14 2.17
N HIS A 90 8.58 -19.31 3.21
CA HIS A 90 8.28 -19.79 4.56
C HIS A 90 7.69 -18.66 5.43
N LEU A 91 6.66 -18.97 6.21
CA LEU A 91 6.09 -18.08 7.23
C LEU A 91 5.95 -18.82 8.55
N ARG A 92 6.63 -18.35 9.59
CA ARG A 92 6.55 -18.94 10.93
C ARG A 92 6.71 -17.87 12.01
N GLY A 93 5.77 -17.80 12.96
CA GLY A 93 5.88 -16.91 14.12
C GLY A 93 6.02 -15.42 13.79
N GLY A 94 5.38 -14.95 12.70
CA GLY A 94 5.49 -13.56 12.25
C GLY A 94 6.74 -13.24 11.43
N GLU A 95 7.62 -14.21 11.20
CA GLU A 95 8.78 -14.09 10.31
C GLU A 95 8.48 -14.68 8.93
N LEU A 96 8.63 -13.86 7.89
CA LEU A 96 8.42 -14.23 6.50
C LEU A 96 9.76 -14.34 5.77
N ALA A 97 10.19 -15.56 5.44
CA ALA A 97 11.38 -15.79 4.64
C ALA A 97 11.08 -15.60 3.14
N VAL A 98 11.90 -14.78 2.48
CA VAL A 98 11.71 -14.37 1.09
C VAL A 98 12.98 -14.64 0.30
N ALA A 99 12.87 -15.38 -0.81
CA ALA A 99 13.95 -15.60 -1.75
C ALA A 99 14.09 -14.36 -2.67
N VAL A 100 15.30 -13.82 -2.77
CA VAL A 100 15.58 -12.56 -3.48
C VAL A 100 16.71 -12.71 -4.49
N THR A 101 16.65 -11.93 -5.57
CA THR A 101 17.75 -11.82 -6.56
C THR A 101 18.83 -10.83 -6.12
N HIS A 102 20.01 -10.91 -6.74
CA HIS A 102 21.07 -9.91 -6.59
C HIS A 102 21.25 -9.12 -7.89
N PRO A 103 21.24 -7.76 -7.87
CA PRO A 103 21.12 -6.89 -6.69
C PRO A 103 19.71 -6.88 -6.05
N LEU A 104 19.66 -6.69 -4.73
CA LEU A 104 18.42 -6.61 -3.95
C LEU A 104 17.84 -5.19 -3.97
N ASP A 105 16.54 -5.09 -4.22
CA ASP A 105 15.76 -3.86 -4.04
C ASP A 105 15.38 -3.68 -2.56
N LEU A 106 16.27 -3.01 -1.81
CA LEU A 106 16.08 -2.78 -0.37
C LEU A 106 14.81 -1.97 -0.04
N PRO A 107 14.50 -0.86 -0.76
CA PRO A 107 13.23 -0.13 -0.54
C PRO A 107 11.99 -1.01 -0.70
N ALA A 108 11.95 -1.87 -1.72
CA ALA A 108 10.80 -2.76 -1.93
C ALA A 108 10.66 -3.79 -0.81
N LEU A 109 11.77 -4.27 -0.25
CA LEU A 109 11.77 -5.19 0.88
C LEU A 109 11.25 -4.52 2.17
N GLU A 110 11.65 -3.27 2.42
CA GLU A 110 11.21 -2.48 3.57
C GLU A 110 9.72 -2.11 3.47
N GLU A 111 9.28 -1.66 2.29
CA GLU A 111 7.87 -1.39 2.00
C GLU A 111 7.02 -2.64 2.21
N LEU A 112 7.51 -3.79 1.76
CA LEU A 112 6.80 -5.06 1.93
C LEU A 112 6.75 -5.51 3.40
N SER A 113 7.82 -5.30 4.16
CA SER A 113 7.81 -5.57 5.61
C SER A 113 6.82 -4.68 6.34
N PHE A 114 6.75 -3.40 5.97
CA PHE A 114 5.79 -2.44 6.51
C PHE A 114 4.34 -2.80 6.15
N MET A 115 4.07 -3.07 4.86
CA MET A 115 2.75 -3.42 4.35
C MET A 115 2.20 -4.70 4.97
N LEU A 116 3.04 -5.73 5.13
CA LEU A 116 2.62 -7.02 5.66
C LEU A 116 2.62 -7.03 7.20
N SER A 117 3.25 -6.04 7.84
CA SER A 117 3.49 -6.04 9.29
C SER A 117 4.16 -7.34 9.79
N LEU A 118 4.94 -7.97 8.90
CA LEU A 118 5.70 -9.19 9.17
C LEU A 118 7.19 -8.84 9.15
N LYS A 119 7.98 -9.56 9.95
CA LYS A 119 9.44 -9.46 9.89
C LYS A 119 9.93 -10.21 8.64
N VAL A 120 10.34 -9.47 7.62
CA VAL A 120 10.78 -10.04 6.35
C VAL A 120 12.27 -10.41 6.43
N VAL A 121 12.61 -11.67 6.18
CA VAL A 121 13.98 -12.18 6.23
C VAL A 121 14.43 -12.57 4.81
N PRO A 122 15.25 -11.74 4.14
CA PRO A 122 15.69 -11.99 2.77
C PRO A 122 16.76 -13.10 2.70
N HIS A 123 16.62 -14.02 1.76
CA HIS A 123 17.58 -15.07 1.44
C HIS A 123 17.93 -15.00 -0.04
N VAL A 124 19.22 -14.92 -0.39
CA VAL A 124 19.63 -14.77 -1.79
C VAL A 124 19.53 -16.09 -2.55
N ALA A 125 19.01 -16.03 -3.78
CA ALA A 125 18.90 -17.18 -4.67
C ALA A 125 19.15 -16.75 -6.13
N PRO A 126 19.50 -17.69 -7.04
CA PRO A 126 19.64 -17.40 -8.45
C PRO A 126 18.31 -16.96 -9.06
N GLU A 127 18.34 -16.05 -10.04
CA GLU A 127 17.12 -15.49 -10.65
C GLU A 127 16.14 -16.58 -11.10
N TRP A 128 16.63 -17.64 -11.78
CA TRP A 128 15.76 -18.70 -12.27
C TRP A 128 14.97 -19.42 -11.15
N ARG A 129 15.55 -19.55 -9.94
CA ARG A 129 14.88 -20.17 -8.78
C ARG A 129 13.80 -19.26 -8.21
N VAL A 130 14.09 -17.97 -8.10
CA VAL A 130 13.10 -16.96 -7.67
C VAL A 130 11.93 -16.95 -8.65
N ARG A 131 12.21 -16.90 -9.97
CA ARG A 131 11.19 -16.93 -11.03
C ARG A 131 10.37 -18.23 -11.01
N ARG A 132 10.99 -19.38 -10.76
CA ARG A 132 10.29 -20.66 -10.61
C ARG A 132 9.34 -20.66 -9.42
N LEU A 133 9.79 -20.17 -8.27
CA LEU A 133 8.99 -20.10 -7.05
C LEU A 133 7.78 -19.17 -7.22
N LEU A 134 7.96 -18.03 -7.88
CA LEU A 134 6.87 -17.11 -8.23
C LEU A 134 5.84 -17.78 -9.16
N ALA A 135 6.30 -18.46 -10.21
CA ALA A 135 5.43 -19.18 -11.13
C ALA A 135 4.62 -20.29 -10.43
N GLN A 136 5.21 -20.96 -9.43
CA GLN A 136 4.53 -21.97 -8.61
C GLN A 136 3.48 -21.36 -7.66
N LEU A 137 3.74 -20.20 -7.07
CA LEU A 137 2.86 -19.56 -6.08
C LEU A 137 1.69 -18.80 -6.70
N PHE A 138 1.97 -17.98 -7.72
CA PHE A 138 1.00 -17.05 -8.28
C PHE A 138 0.42 -17.51 -9.61
N GLY A 139 1.02 -18.54 -10.22
CA GLY A 139 0.70 -19.00 -11.56
C GLY A 139 1.41 -18.15 -12.62
N GLY A 140 1.84 -18.79 -13.71
CA GLY A 140 2.54 -18.14 -14.81
C GLY A 140 3.39 -19.15 -15.60
N GLU A 141 3.63 -18.87 -16.88
CA GLU A 141 4.56 -19.69 -17.67
C GLU A 141 6.00 -19.31 -17.34
N LEU A 142 6.79 -20.30 -16.90
CA LEU A 142 8.22 -20.13 -16.71
C LEU A 142 8.90 -20.03 -18.08
N ALA A 143 9.58 -18.92 -18.36
CA ALA A 143 10.26 -18.73 -19.64
C ALA A 143 11.17 -19.92 -19.98
N GLY A 144 11.19 -20.33 -21.25
CA GLY A 144 11.82 -21.59 -21.69
C GLY A 144 13.27 -21.75 -21.25
N ARG A 145 14.03 -20.65 -21.11
CA ARG A 145 15.40 -20.65 -20.59
C ARG A 145 15.50 -21.04 -19.11
N PHE A 146 14.57 -20.56 -18.28
CA PHE A 146 14.49 -20.92 -16.86
C PHE A 146 13.93 -22.34 -16.69
N ALA A 147 12.99 -22.76 -17.55
CA ALA A 147 12.49 -24.13 -17.58
C ALA A 147 13.59 -25.14 -17.98
N ALA A 148 14.50 -24.77 -18.89
CA ALA A 148 15.66 -25.58 -19.26
C ALA A 148 16.66 -25.75 -18.10
N LEU A 149 16.84 -24.71 -17.27
CA LEU A 149 17.64 -24.81 -16.05
C LEU A 149 16.93 -25.66 -14.97
N ALA A 150 15.61 -25.48 -14.81
CA ALA A 150 14.82 -26.24 -13.84
C ALA A 150 14.75 -27.76 -14.13
N SER A 151 14.94 -28.16 -15.39
CA SER A 151 14.94 -29.55 -15.84
C SER A 151 16.33 -30.19 -15.85
N ARG A 152 17.41 -29.41 -15.69
CA ARG A 152 18.78 -29.91 -15.52
C ARG A 152 18.98 -30.44 -14.09
N LYS A 153 18.84 -31.76 -13.89
CA LYS A 153 19.35 -32.41 -12.67
C LYS A 153 20.88 -32.47 -12.73
N GLY A 154 21.53 -31.67 -11.87
CA GLY A 154 22.94 -31.76 -11.46
C GLY A 154 23.90 -32.34 -12.50
N ALA A 155 24.28 -31.56 -13.50
CA ALA A 155 25.30 -31.94 -14.47
C ALA A 155 26.59 -31.16 -14.18
N ARG A 156 27.55 -31.84 -13.55
CA ARG A 156 28.94 -31.40 -13.34
C ARG A 156 29.50 -30.73 -14.61
N PRO A 157 30.27 -29.63 -14.55
CA PRO A 157 30.83 -29.02 -15.74
C PRO A 157 31.88 -29.99 -16.31
N ALA A 158 31.85 -30.19 -17.63
CA ALA A 158 32.96 -30.84 -18.31
C ALA A 158 34.23 -29.99 -18.08
N PRO A 159 35.37 -30.58 -17.69
CA PRO A 159 36.59 -29.82 -17.45
C PRO A 159 37.04 -29.15 -18.76
N ALA A 160 37.23 -27.84 -18.72
CA ALA A 160 37.94 -27.11 -19.76
C ALA A 160 39.39 -27.65 -19.86
N PRO A 161 39.98 -27.70 -21.07
CA PRO A 161 41.31 -28.27 -21.29
C PRO A 161 42.37 -27.44 -20.55
N ALA A 162 43.17 -28.12 -19.72
CA ALA A 162 44.21 -27.52 -18.90
C ALA A 162 45.29 -26.82 -19.75
N PRO A 163 45.76 -25.62 -19.37
CA PRO A 163 47.10 -25.18 -19.71
C PRO A 163 48.11 -26.00 -18.88
N GLY A 164 49.12 -26.56 -19.56
CA GLY A 164 50.21 -27.33 -18.96
C GLY A 164 51.17 -26.52 -18.07
N PRO A 165 52.16 -27.20 -17.46
CA PRO A 165 52.58 -26.95 -16.08
C PRO A 165 53.82 -26.06 -15.92
N ALA A 166 53.89 -25.37 -14.78
CA ALA A 166 55.13 -24.94 -14.10
C ALA A 166 54.82 -24.90 -12.58
N ALA A 167 55.23 -25.91 -11.80
CA ALA A 167 56.50 -25.99 -11.06
C ALA A 167 56.67 -24.83 -10.05
N GLY A 168 56.76 -25.03 -8.72
CA GLY A 168 56.77 -26.25 -7.90
C GLY A 168 56.98 -25.92 -6.40
N GLY A 169 56.97 -26.98 -5.58
CA GLY A 169 57.53 -27.10 -4.21
C GLY A 169 56.87 -26.29 -3.08
N GLU A 170 56.71 -26.74 -1.83
CA GLU A 170 57.13 -27.91 -1.02
C GLU A 170 56.13 -28.00 0.16
N ALA A 171 55.55 -29.18 0.47
CA ALA A 171 55.88 -30.11 1.57
C ALA A 171 55.40 -29.72 3.01
N GLY A 172 54.66 -30.64 3.65
CA GLY A 172 54.01 -30.56 4.99
C GLY A 172 54.97 -30.70 6.20
N PRO A 173 54.60 -31.26 7.39
CA PRO A 173 53.55 -32.24 7.72
C PRO A 173 52.72 -31.96 9.03
N GLY A 174 51.66 -32.72 9.35
CA GLY A 174 51.65 -33.76 10.41
C GLY A 174 50.87 -33.28 11.68
N ALA A 175 49.62 -33.71 11.90
CA ALA A 175 49.19 -34.84 12.74
C ALA A 175 49.31 -34.60 14.27
N GLU A 176 48.17 -34.53 14.99
CA GLU A 176 47.83 -35.33 16.19
C GLU A 176 46.58 -34.79 16.96
N SER A 177 45.63 -35.68 17.20
CA SER A 177 44.68 -35.70 18.34
C SER A 177 45.33 -36.51 19.49
N PRO A 178 44.75 -36.82 20.68
CA PRO A 178 43.37 -36.63 21.17
C PRO A 178 43.22 -36.35 22.70
N ASP A 179 41.96 -36.40 23.16
CA ASP A 179 41.41 -36.82 24.48
C ASP A 179 41.77 -36.10 25.80
N ASP A 180 40.74 -35.58 26.49
CA ASP A 180 40.24 -36.26 27.69
C ASP A 180 38.76 -35.88 28.01
N GLU A 181 37.97 -36.95 28.10
CA GLU A 181 36.55 -37.11 28.51
C GLU A 181 36.41 -37.05 30.07
N PRO A 182 35.29 -37.39 30.78
CA PRO A 182 34.10 -38.18 30.38
C PRO A 182 32.70 -37.73 30.89
N ALA A 183 31.67 -38.12 30.11
CA ALA A 183 30.47 -38.93 30.43
C ALA A 183 29.88 -38.92 31.87
N ILE A 184 28.55 -38.87 32.09
CA ILE A 184 27.59 -39.98 31.91
C ILE A 184 26.13 -39.45 31.88
N THR A 185 25.37 -39.95 30.90
CA THR A 185 23.96 -40.42 30.84
C THR A 185 22.96 -40.09 31.98
N PHE A 186 21.74 -39.63 31.65
CA PHE A 186 20.46 -40.38 31.81
C PHE A 186 19.21 -39.54 31.48
N THR A 187 18.25 -40.22 30.85
CA THR A 187 16.83 -39.89 30.61
C THR A 187 16.06 -39.39 31.82
N PHE A 188 15.12 -38.45 31.60
CA PHE A 188 13.75 -38.31 32.16
C PHE A 188 13.17 -37.04 31.48
N GLY A 189 11.89 -36.84 31.17
CA GLY A 189 10.63 -37.35 31.66
C GLY A 189 9.62 -36.23 31.37
N LEU A 190 8.42 -36.58 30.93
CA LEU A 190 7.31 -35.65 30.72
C LEU A 190 7.03 -34.86 32.02
N ALA A 191 7.03 -33.53 31.96
CA ALA A 191 6.30 -32.67 32.87
C ALA A 191 6.11 -31.29 32.22
N GLU A 192 4.86 -30.94 31.93
CA GLU A 192 4.44 -29.55 31.69
C GLU A 192 4.70 -28.69 32.93
N PRO A 193 4.98 -27.40 32.78
CA PRO A 193 4.61 -26.41 33.77
C PRO A 193 3.43 -25.60 33.24
N GLU A 194 2.24 -26.02 33.68
CA GLU A 194 1.18 -25.20 34.25
C GLU A 194 1.22 -23.68 33.95
N GLU A 195 0.29 -23.20 33.12
CA GLU A 195 -0.15 -21.78 33.05
C GLU A 195 -1.54 -21.53 33.70
N PRO A 196 -1.75 -21.83 35.00
CA PRO A 196 -3.00 -21.48 35.67
C PRO A 196 -3.11 -19.97 35.89
N LEU A 197 -2.01 -19.22 36.01
CA LEU A 197 -2.04 -17.77 36.26
C LEU A 197 -2.31 -16.94 34.99
N ALA A 198 -1.74 -17.33 33.84
CA ALA A 198 -2.01 -16.67 32.55
C ALA A 198 -3.45 -16.94 32.08
N ALA A 199 -3.92 -18.19 32.24
CA ALA A 199 -5.31 -18.55 32.01
C ALA A 199 -6.26 -17.86 33.01
N ALA A 200 -5.92 -17.78 34.30
CA ALA A 200 -6.73 -17.07 35.31
C ALA A 200 -6.76 -15.55 35.08
N LEU A 201 -5.67 -14.93 34.65
CA LEU A 201 -5.62 -13.51 34.27
C LEU A 201 -6.43 -13.23 33.01
N ALA A 202 -6.33 -14.10 31.99
CA ALA A 202 -7.13 -14.00 30.78
C ALA A 202 -8.62 -14.18 31.04
N HIS A 203 -8.98 -15.11 31.94
CA HIS A 203 -10.36 -15.37 32.33
C HIS A 203 -10.92 -14.27 33.25
N ALA A 204 -10.10 -13.71 34.14
CA ALA A 204 -10.46 -12.55 34.96
C ALA A 204 -10.65 -11.28 34.11
N LEU A 205 -9.77 -11.03 33.13
CA LEU A 205 -9.93 -9.93 32.17
C LEU A 205 -11.19 -10.08 31.31
N GLU A 206 -11.56 -11.30 30.94
CA GLU A 206 -12.79 -11.57 30.18
C GLU A 206 -14.06 -11.50 30.99
N SER A 207 -14.07 -12.05 32.20
CA SER A 207 -15.19 -11.94 33.12
C SER A 207 -15.42 -10.48 33.52
N ASP A 208 -14.34 -9.72 33.71
CA ASP A 208 -14.42 -8.27 33.96
C ASP A 208 -14.88 -7.51 32.72
N LEU A 209 -14.46 -7.90 31.51
CA LEU A 209 -14.87 -7.27 30.24
C LEU A 209 -16.35 -7.55 29.93
N GLU A 210 -16.83 -8.78 30.11
CA GLU A 210 -18.25 -9.14 29.92
C GLU A 210 -19.16 -8.52 30.99
N ALA A 211 -18.70 -8.43 32.25
CA ALA A 211 -19.43 -7.73 33.31
C ALA A 211 -19.37 -6.19 33.19
N LEU A 212 -18.28 -5.61 32.65
CA LEU A 212 -18.19 -4.16 32.37
C LEU A 212 -19.09 -3.74 31.20
N LEU A 213 -19.27 -4.61 30.20
CA LEU A 213 -20.01 -4.31 28.96
C LEU A 213 -21.53 -4.49 29.08
N GLY A 214 -22.02 -4.91 30.26
CA GLY A 214 -23.44 -4.98 30.60
C GLY A 214 -23.99 -3.68 31.18
N ASP A 215 -25.08 -3.20 30.57
CA ASP A 215 -25.97 -2.06 30.89
C ASP A 215 -25.43 -0.92 31.77
N ALA A 216 -25.09 0.21 31.13
CA ALA A 216 -24.83 1.48 31.78
C ALA A 216 -25.77 2.58 31.27
N THR A 217 -26.42 3.25 32.22
CA THR A 217 -27.40 4.33 32.07
C THR A 217 -26.78 5.58 31.42
N PRO A 218 -27.43 6.20 30.43
CA PRO A 218 -26.81 7.23 29.60
C PRO A 218 -26.74 8.61 30.28
N PRO A 219 -25.68 9.42 30.02
CA PRO A 219 -25.77 10.86 30.16
C PRO A 219 -26.61 11.45 29.01
N ALA A 220 -27.37 12.51 29.32
CA ALA A 220 -28.35 13.12 28.43
C ALA A 220 -27.72 13.74 27.16
N PRO A 221 -28.43 13.74 26.02
CA PRO A 221 -27.91 14.29 24.77
C PRO A 221 -27.82 15.82 24.82
N THR A 222 -26.63 16.36 24.60
CA THR A 222 -26.46 17.78 24.27
C THR A 222 -26.50 17.94 22.76
N SER A 223 -27.65 18.42 22.26
CA SER A 223 -27.83 18.87 20.89
C SER A 223 -27.17 20.24 20.69
N GLY A 224 -26.13 20.30 19.87
CA GLY A 224 -25.51 21.52 19.39
C GLY A 224 -24.28 21.20 18.53
N THR A 225 -24.12 21.89 17.40
CA THR A 225 -22.97 21.77 16.50
C THR A 225 -21.72 22.25 17.24
N ALA A 226 -21.04 21.31 17.90
CA ALA A 226 -19.84 21.60 18.67
C ALA A 226 -18.69 22.04 17.73
N PRO A 227 -17.81 22.94 18.18
CA PRO A 227 -16.60 23.27 17.43
C PRO A 227 -15.74 22.02 17.23
N ARG A 228 -15.16 21.89 16.04
CA ARG A 228 -14.22 20.82 15.66
C ARG A 228 -13.01 20.82 16.60
N TRP A 229 -12.52 19.64 16.95
CA TRP A 229 -11.34 19.51 17.79
C TRP A 229 -10.05 19.55 16.97
N SER A 230 -9.08 20.29 17.47
CA SER A 230 -7.69 20.12 17.05
C SER A 230 -7.15 18.77 17.56
N ARG A 231 -6.08 18.26 16.94
CA ARG A 231 -5.40 17.05 17.39
C ARG A 231 -5.01 17.15 18.86
N ASP A 232 -4.39 18.26 19.26
CA ASP A 232 -3.87 18.41 20.61
C ASP A 232 -5.00 18.50 21.66
N GLU A 233 -6.14 19.10 21.32
CA GLU A 233 -7.35 19.09 22.18
C GLU A 233 -7.93 17.68 22.35
N ALA A 234 -7.99 16.89 21.27
CA ALA A 234 -8.49 15.52 21.31
C ALA A 234 -7.59 14.60 22.15
N PHE A 235 -6.27 14.73 22.02
CA PHE A 235 -5.30 14.00 22.85
C PHE A 235 -5.36 14.44 24.32
N ALA A 236 -5.50 15.74 24.59
CA ALA A 236 -5.68 16.24 25.95
C ALA A 236 -6.96 15.71 26.60
N ALA A 237 -8.08 15.67 25.86
CA ALA A 237 -9.33 15.10 26.33
C ALA A 237 -9.23 13.58 26.59
N LEU A 238 -8.51 12.85 25.73
CA LEU A 238 -8.25 11.42 25.91
C LEU A 238 -7.35 11.12 27.13
N GLU A 239 -6.36 11.98 27.38
CA GLU A 239 -5.49 11.87 28.56
C GLU A 239 -6.22 12.19 29.87
N ALA A 240 -7.09 13.20 29.84
CA ALA A 240 -7.90 13.64 30.97
C ALA A 240 -9.07 12.70 31.31
N ALA A 241 -9.46 11.80 30.40
CA ALA A 241 -10.54 10.86 30.62
C ALA A 241 -10.26 9.97 31.84
N THR A 242 -11.20 9.96 32.78
CA THR A 242 -11.15 9.22 34.04
C THR A 242 -11.98 7.95 34.00
N GLY A 243 -12.98 7.91 33.12
CA GLY A 243 -13.88 6.77 32.91
C GLY A 243 -13.85 6.21 31.48
N ARG A 244 -14.31 4.96 31.33
CA ARG A 244 -14.37 4.27 30.03
C ARG A 244 -15.27 5.02 29.06
N ASP A 245 -16.44 5.42 29.52
CA ASP A 245 -17.45 6.06 28.68
C ASP A 245 -16.96 7.43 28.18
N GLU A 246 -16.11 8.11 28.96
CA GLU A 246 -15.42 9.33 28.52
C GLU A 246 -14.41 9.05 27.41
N VAL A 247 -13.60 7.99 27.53
CA VAL A 247 -12.67 7.55 26.48
C VAL A 247 -13.43 7.20 25.18
N VAL A 248 -14.55 6.47 25.30
CA VAL A 248 -15.40 6.11 24.16
C VAL A 248 -16.04 7.35 23.52
N ALA A 249 -16.56 8.27 24.33
CA ALA A 249 -17.16 9.51 23.85
C ALA A 249 -16.14 10.40 23.12
N VAL A 250 -14.91 10.50 23.64
CA VAL A 250 -13.79 11.22 23.00
C VAL A 250 -13.46 10.61 21.65
N ALA A 251 -13.30 9.28 21.57
CA ALA A 251 -12.98 8.58 20.33
C ALA A 251 -14.09 8.74 19.27
N LEU A 252 -15.34 8.53 19.66
CA LEU A 252 -16.50 8.66 18.77
C LEU A 252 -16.68 10.11 18.29
N ARG A 253 -16.56 11.09 19.18
CA ARG A 253 -16.67 12.51 18.84
C ARG A 253 -15.57 12.94 17.87
N TYR A 254 -14.31 12.61 18.14
CA TYR A 254 -13.21 13.00 17.26
C TYR A 254 -13.34 12.33 15.90
N THR A 255 -13.83 11.09 15.85
CA THR A 255 -14.13 10.40 14.59
C THR A 255 -15.17 11.16 13.76
N LEU A 256 -16.15 11.82 14.38
CA LEU A 256 -17.14 12.63 13.66
C LEU A 256 -16.59 13.89 12.97
N ASP A 257 -15.38 14.34 13.31
CA ASP A 257 -14.72 15.42 12.57
C ASP A 257 -14.22 14.96 11.19
N PHE A 258 -14.13 13.64 10.98
CA PHE A 258 -13.68 12.99 9.74
C PHE A 258 -14.77 12.18 9.04
N PHE A 259 -15.71 11.64 9.82
CA PHE A 259 -16.78 10.78 9.33
C PHE A 259 -18.17 11.27 9.72
N GLU A 260 -19.19 10.99 8.91
CA GLU A 260 -20.58 11.35 9.25
C GLU A 260 -21.15 10.48 10.35
N ALA A 261 -20.70 9.23 10.45
CA ALA A 261 -21.16 8.26 11.43
C ALA A 261 -19.99 7.48 12.02
N ALA A 262 -20.09 7.18 13.31
CA ALA A 262 -19.14 6.34 14.03
C ALA A 262 -19.85 5.43 15.04
N ALA A 263 -19.40 4.18 15.14
CA ALA A 263 -19.87 3.19 16.10
C ALA A 263 -18.69 2.49 16.75
N LEU A 264 -18.82 2.17 18.02
CA LEU A 264 -17.90 1.30 18.73
C LEU A 264 -18.58 -0.04 19.02
N LEU A 265 -17.91 -1.12 18.64
CA LEU A 265 -18.38 -2.49 18.77
C LEU A 265 -17.41 -3.24 19.70
N ALA A 266 -17.91 -3.79 20.79
CA ALA A 266 -17.11 -4.60 21.71
C ALA A 266 -16.90 -6.02 21.16
N VAL A 267 -15.71 -6.56 21.37
CA VAL A 267 -15.30 -7.88 20.88
C VAL A 267 -15.15 -8.84 22.06
N THR A 268 -15.98 -9.87 22.10
CA THR A 268 -15.89 -10.99 23.06
C THR A 268 -15.23 -12.20 22.39
N ARG A 269 -15.07 -13.32 23.12
CA ARG A 269 -14.52 -14.56 22.52
C ARG A 269 -15.38 -15.10 21.38
N ALA A 270 -16.71 -15.00 21.50
CA ALA A 270 -17.65 -15.61 20.55
C ALA A 270 -18.35 -14.60 19.63
N ARG A 271 -18.50 -13.34 20.07
CA ARG A 271 -19.38 -12.36 19.40
C ARG A 271 -18.80 -10.96 19.35
N VAL A 272 -19.29 -10.20 18.38
CA VAL A 272 -19.16 -8.74 18.30
C VAL A 272 -20.51 -8.13 18.68
N VAL A 273 -20.50 -7.19 19.63
CA VAL A 273 -21.70 -6.56 20.19
C VAL A 273 -21.56 -5.05 20.08
N GLY A 274 -22.58 -4.34 19.60
CA GLY A 274 -22.52 -2.87 19.56
C GLY A 274 -22.61 -2.25 20.95
N HIS A 275 -21.80 -1.23 21.17
CA HIS A 275 -21.63 -0.59 22.48
C HIS A 275 -22.19 0.82 22.50
N ASP A 276 -21.66 1.70 21.64
CA ASP A 276 -22.14 3.07 21.50
C ASP A 276 -21.94 3.56 20.06
N ALA A 277 -22.68 4.58 19.65
CA ALA A 277 -22.58 5.16 18.32
C ALA A 277 -23.13 6.58 18.25
N VAL A 278 -22.65 7.34 17.26
CA VAL A 278 -22.96 8.75 17.04
C VAL A 278 -23.00 9.07 15.55
N GLY A 279 -23.73 10.13 15.17
CA GLY A 279 -23.74 10.65 13.79
C GLY A 279 -24.97 10.30 12.94
N TRP A 280 -25.98 9.63 13.50
CA TRP A 280 -27.28 9.43 12.84
C TRP A 280 -28.44 9.25 13.85
N PRO A 281 -29.72 9.31 13.42
CA PRO A 281 -30.87 9.13 14.31
C PRO A 281 -30.87 7.76 14.98
N ASP A 282 -31.17 7.73 16.28
CA ASP A 282 -31.22 6.52 17.12
C ASP A 282 -29.93 5.69 17.12
N ALA A 283 -28.79 6.30 16.77
CA ALA A 283 -27.51 5.61 16.56
C ALA A 283 -27.12 4.68 17.73
N ARG A 284 -27.22 5.19 18.96
CA ARG A 284 -26.89 4.44 20.18
C ARG A 284 -27.80 3.23 20.39
N GLU A 285 -29.11 3.39 20.27
CA GLU A 285 -30.08 2.31 20.47
C GLU A 285 -29.91 1.22 19.41
N ARG A 286 -29.74 1.62 18.14
CA ARG A 286 -29.49 0.71 17.03
C ARG A 286 -28.16 -0.02 17.18
N CYS A 287 -27.09 0.68 17.55
CA CYS A 287 -25.79 0.07 17.82
C CYS A 287 -25.90 -1.00 18.92
N ARG A 288 -26.54 -0.71 20.05
CA ARG A 288 -26.71 -1.68 21.15
C ARG A 288 -27.53 -2.93 20.77
N ALA A 289 -28.36 -2.84 19.74
CA ALA A 289 -29.09 -3.98 19.20
C ALA A 289 -28.23 -4.91 18.33
N VAL A 290 -27.05 -4.46 17.87
CA VAL A 290 -26.14 -5.25 17.02
C VAL A 290 -25.53 -6.40 17.82
N ARG A 291 -25.76 -7.63 17.35
CA ARG A 291 -25.11 -8.85 17.85
C ARG A 291 -24.71 -9.71 16.65
N LEU A 292 -23.42 -9.93 16.48
CA LEU A 292 -22.86 -10.70 15.37
C LEU A 292 -21.96 -11.80 15.92
N ASP A 293 -22.10 -13.02 15.42
CA ASP A 293 -21.12 -14.07 15.69
C ASP A 293 -19.83 -13.75 14.93
N ARG A 294 -18.67 -13.97 15.56
CA ARG A 294 -17.37 -13.54 15.02
C ARG A 294 -17.06 -14.11 13.63
N ASP A 295 -17.49 -15.34 13.37
CA ASP A 295 -17.25 -16.02 12.09
C ASP A 295 -18.12 -15.47 10.95
N GLU A 296 -19.25 -14.87 11.29
CA GLU A 296 -20.20 -14.24 10.36
C GLU A 296 -20.00 -12.73 10.25
N ALA A 297 -19.03 -12.15 10.96
CA ALA A 297 -18.88 -10.70 11.09
C ALA A 297 -18.20 -10.02 9.87
N GLY A 298 -18.31 -10.58 8.67
CA GLY A 298 -17.89 -9.97 7.39
C GLY A 298 -16.57 -9.19 7.46
N LEU A 299 -16.67 -7.87 7.25
CA LEU A 299 -15.56 -6.93 7.31
C LEU A 299 -14.88 -6.86 8.69
N LEU A 300 -15.66 -6.96 9.76
CA LEU A 300 -15.15 -6.97 11.14
C LEU A 300 -14.30 -8.22 11.39
N ARG A 301 -14.67 -9.37 10.82
CA ARG A 301 -13.88 -10.60 10.90
C ARG A 301 -12.52 -10.44 10.22
N ALA A 302 -12.48 -9.78 9.06
CA ALA A 302 -11.21 -9.52 8.36
C ALA A 302 -10.26 -8.71 9.25
N VAL A 303 -10.76 -7.65 9.89
CA VAL A 303 -9.98 -6.83 10.84
C VAL A 303 -9.60 -7.58 12.11
N LEU A 304 -10.48 -8.43 12.64
CA LEU A 304 -10.17 -9.27 13.81
C LEU A 304 -9.10 -10.33 13.51
N GLY A 305 -8.98 -10.77 12.26
CA GLY A 305 -7.97 -11.75 11.83
C GLY A 305 -6.60 -11.13 11.55
N THR A 306 -6.55 -9.87 11.11
CA THR A 306 -5.29 -9.17 10.80
C THR A 306 -4.81 -8.26 11.93
N SER A 307 -5.69 -7.91 12.87
CA SER A 307 -5.46 -6.89 13.91
C SER A 307 -5.00 -5.52 13.38
N GLY A 308 -5.19 -5.27 12.08
CA GLY A 308 -4.82 -4.03 11.40
C GLY A 308 -6.06 -3.24 10.95
N PRO A 309 -5.96 -1.89 10.84
CA PRO A 309 -7.08 -1.06 10.40
C PRO A 309 -7.43 -1.32 8.94
N TYR A 310 -8.73 -1.26 8.65
CA TYR A 310 -9.27 -1.34 7.30
C TYR A 310 -9.90 0.00 6.92
N LEU A 311 -9.53 0.55 5.77
CA LEU A 311 -10.22 1.68 5.15
C LEU A 311 -10.50 1.33 3.69
N GLY A 312 -11.76 1.13 3.34
CA GLY A 312 -12.08 0.66 2.00
C GLY A 312 -13.56 0.43 1.76
N PRO A 313 -13.91 -0.06 0.55
CA PRO A 313 -15.29 -0.29 0.16
C PRO A 313 -15.91 -1.47 0.90
N VAL A 314 -17.14 -1.29 1.39
CA VAL A 314 -17.85 -2.37 2.10
C VAL A 314 -18.42 -3.37 1.09
N GLY A 315 -17.92 -4.60 1.13
CA GLY A 315 -18.33 -5.70 0.24
C GLY A 315 -19.70 -6.26 0.59
N ARG A 316 -20.49 -6.65 -0.42
CA ARG A 316 -21.85 -7.18 -0.25
C ARG A 316 -21.85 -8.65 0.18
N ASP A 317 -21.44 -8.90 1.42
CA ASP A 317 -21.54 -10.19 2.08
C ASP A 317 -22.60 -10.18 3.20
N PRO A 318 -23.15 -11.36 3.57
CA PRO A 318 -24.20 -11.45 4.58
C PRO A 318 -23.83 -10.87 5.95
N GLY A 319 -22.54 -10.87 6.30
CA GLY A 319 -22.04 -10.31 7.55
C GLY A 319 -22.13 -8.79 7.59
N ASN A 320 -21.70 -8.15 6.51
CA ASN A 320 -21.82 -6.70 6.35
C ASN A 320 -23.28 -6.25 6.24
N GLU A 321 -24.13 -7.05 5.59
CA GLU A 321 -25.57 -6.77 5.53
C GLU A 321 -26.20 -6.80 6.93
N LYS A 322 -25.92 -7.83 7.74
CA LYS A 322 -26.38 -7.91 9.14
C LYS A 322 -25.86 -6.76 9.99
N LEU A 323 -24.59 -6.37 9.83
CA LEU A 323 -23.99 -5.23 10.54
C LEU A 323 -24.72 -3.93 10.20
N LEU A 324 -24.86 -3.61 8.91
CA LEU A 324 -25.47 -2.37 8.45
C LEU A 324 -26.97 -2.32 8.77
N ALA A 325 -27.67 -3.44 8.64
CA ALA A 325 -29.08 -3.56 9.04
C ALA A 325 -29.25 -3.34 10.55
N GLY A 326 -28.37 -3.92 11.37
CA GLY A 326 -28.38 -3.72 12.82
C GLY A 326 -28.08 -2.26 13.21
N LEU A 327 -27.13 -1.61 12.54
CA LEU A 327 -26.84 -0.19 12.73
C LEU A 327 -27.94 0.74 12.15
N GLY A 328 -28.82 0.21 11.29
CA GLY A 328 -29.80 0.98 10.52
C GLY A 328 -29.16 1.94 9.52
N ARG A 329 -27.98 1.59 8.98
CA ARG A 329 -27.23 2.39 8.02
C ARG A 329 -27.53 1.96 6.58
N ALA A 330 -27.53 2.93 5.67
CA ALA A 330 -27.49 2.65 4.24
C ALA A 330 -26.12 2.07 3.84
N TRP A 331 -26.03 1.46 2.66
CA TRP A 331 -24.78 0.84 2.20
C TRP A 331 -23.70 1.90 1.93
N PRO A 332 -22.61 1.96 2.73
CA PRO A 332 -21.64 3.02 2.58
C PRO A 332 -20.65 2.73 1.45
N ARG A 333 -20.17 3.80 0.80
CA ARG A 333 -19.17 3.71 -0.27
C ARG A 333 -17.79 3.30 0.26
N THR A 334 -17.43 3.82 1.43
CA THR A 334 -16.17 3.52 2.14
C THR A 334 -16.43 3.51 3.63
N ALA A 335 -15.92 2.50 4.32
CA ALA A 335 -15.92 2.44 5.78
C ALA A 335 -14.50 2.28 6.31
N LEU A 336 -14.27 2.90 7.47
CA LEU A 336 -13.14 2.64 8.35
C LEU A 336 -13.57 1.60 9.38
N VAL A 337 -12.76 0.56 9.57
CA VAL A 337 -12.86 -0.35 10.71
C VAL A 337 -11.49 -0.39 11.37
N TYR A 338 -11.40 0.13 12.59
CA TYR A 338 -10.16 0.23 13.33
C TYR A 338 -10.17 -0.71 14.56
N PRO A 339 -9.20 -1.62 14.71
CA PRO A 339 -9.08 -2.46 15.89
C PRO A 339 -8.46 -1.70 17.05
N VAL A 340 -9.22 -1.52 18.13
CA VAL A 340 -8.72 -1.00 19.40
C VAL A 340 -8.21 -2.18 20.21
N SER A 341 -6.90 -2.25 20.38
CA SER A 341 -6.22 -3.35 21.07
C SER A 341 -5.83 -2.96 22.49
N LEU A 342 -6.00 -3.90 23.42
CA LEU A 342 -5.42 -3.89 24.75
C LEU A 342 -4.29 -4.93 24.75
N ARG A 343 -3.03 -4.48 24.87
CA ARG A 343 -1.85 -5.33 24.62
C ARG A 343 -1.93 -5.97 23.22
N GLU A 344 -1.98 -7.30 23.14
CA GLU A 344 -2.03 -8.05 21.87
C GLU A 344 -3.45 -8.45 21.45
N ARG A 345 -4.49 -8.03 22.18
CA ARG A 345 -5.87 -8.46 21.93
C ARG A 345 -6.76 -7.29 21.53
N THR A 346 -7.44 -7.41 20.38
CA THR A 346 -8.50 -6.49 19.97
C THR A 346 -9.71 -6.62 20.89
N VAL A 347 -10.03 -5.56 21.64
CA VAL A 347 -11.13 -5.52 22.60
C VAL A 347 -12.35 -4.76 22.07
N CYS A 348 -12.12 -3.78 21.18
CA CYS A 348 -13.18 -3.07 20.49
C CYS A 348 -12.82 -2.88 19.01
N LEU A 349 -13.85 -2.71 18.17
CA LEU A 349 -13.74 -2.27 16.80
C LEU A 349 -14.44 -0.92 16.69
N LEU A 350 -13.75 0.08 16.19
CA LEU A 350 -14.36 1.34 15.79
C LEU A 350 -14.75 1.22 14.31
N TYR A 351 -16.05 1.32 14.02
CA TYR A 351 -16.59 1.42 12.68
C TYR A 351 -16.94 2.88 12.39
N ALA A 352 -16.60 3.40 11.21
CA ALA A 352 -17.00 4.74 10.79
C ALA A 352 -17.23 4.82 9.28
N ASP A 353 -18.20 5.62 8.85
CA ASP A 353 -18.55 5.74 7.44
C ASP A 353 -19.20 7.09 7.10
N ASN A 354 -19.20 7.45 5.81
CA ASN A 354 -19.77 8.70 5.27
C ASN A 354 -21.05 8.47 4.44
N GLY A 355 -21.69 7.31 4.61
CA GLY A 355 -22.74 6.86 3.70
C GLY A 355 -22.20 6.86 2.27
N GLU A 356 -22.79 7.68 1.41
CA GLU A 356 -22.40 7.81 0.01
C GLU A 356 -21.27 8.85 -0.22
N ALA A 357 -20.98 9.70 0.76
CA ALA A 357 -19.99 10.75 0.64
C ALA A 357 -18.54 10.19 0.69
N PRO A 358 -17.61 10.77 -0.09
CA PRO A 358 -16.22 10.32 -0.12
C PRO A 358 -15.47 10.65 1.18
N VAL A 359 -14.49 9.82 1.52
CA VAL A 359 -13.57 10.03 2.65
C VAL A 359 -12.26 10.63 2.13
N SER A 360 -11.76 11.68 2.78
CA SER A 360 -10.52 12.37 2.40
C SER A 360 -9.30 11.73 3.10
N PRO A 361 -8.40 11.02 2.39
CA PRO A 361 -7.31 10.26 3.02
C PRO A 361 -6.26 11.13 3.72
N SER A 362 -6.05 12.36 3.23
CA SER A 362 -5.03 13.29 3.74
C SER A 362 -5.28 13.79 5.17
N ARG A 363 -6.48 13.59 5.71
CA ARG A 363 -6.85 14.00 7.09
C ARG A 363 -6.93 12.82 8.06
N LEU A 364 -6.85 11.58 7.59
CA LEU A 364 -7.01 10.41 8.45
C LEU A 364 -5.81 10.12 9.36
N GLY A 365 -4.62 10.66 9.06
CA GLY A 365 -3.41 10.41 9.85
C GLY A 365 -3.57 10.78 11.33
N ASP A 366 -4.16 11.95 11.61
CA ASP A 366 -4.39 12.42 12.98
C ASP A 366 -5.42 11.57 13.73
N LEU A 367 -6.47 11.14 13.02
CA LEU A 367 -7.47 10.22 13.56
C LEU A 367 -6.84 8.87 13.92
N LEU A 368 -6.08 8.25 13.02
CA LEU A 368 -5.45 6.96 13.26
C LEU A 368 -4.45 7.02 14.43
N LEU A 369 -3.74 8.14 14.58
CA LEU A 369 -2.84 8.35 15.71
C LEU A 369 -3.61 8.41 17.04
N LEU A 370 -4.73 9.14 17.10
CA LEU A 370 -5.58 9.17 18.30
C LEU A 370 -6.16 7.78 18.60
N LEU A 371 -6.67 7.07 17.60
CA LEU A 371 -7.26 5.74 17.77
C LEU A 371 -6.24 4.71 18.28
N GLY A 372 -4.96 4.85 17.91
CA GLY A 372 -3.87 4.07 18.49
C GLY A 372 -3.66 4.34 19.99
N ALA A 373 -3.92 5.57 20.45
CA ALA A 373 -3.82 5.94 21.87
C ALA A 373 -5.06 5.54 22.69
N VAL A 374 -6.21 5.26 22.05
CA VAL A 374 -7.46 4.86 22.75
C VAL A 374 -7.27 3.56 23.54
N GLY A 375 -6.55 2.58 22.99
CA GLY A 375 -6.26 1.32 23.67
C GLY A 375 -5.50 1.53 25.00
N ALA A 376 -4.46 2.36 24.97
CA ALA A 376 -3.69 2.70 26.16
C ALA A 376 -4.51 3.51 27.19
N ALA A 377 -5.40 4.40 26.74
CA ALA A 377 -6.31 5.13 27.62
C ALA A 377 -7.32 4.20 28.31
N LEU A 378 -7.89 3.23 27.58
CA LEU A 378 -8.74 2.19 28.15
C LEU A 378 -7.98 1.33 29.17
N GLU A 379 -6.73 0.95 28.89
CA GLU A 379 -5.91 0.18 29.82
C GLU A 379 -5.64 0.97 31.12
N ARG A 380 -5.28 2.25 31.02
CA ARG A 380 -5.10 3.14 32.18
C ARG A 380 -6.35 3.20 33.06
N VAL A 381 -7.52 3.40 32.45
CA VAL A 381 -8.81 3.46 33.17
C VAL A 381 -9.14 2.12 33.81
N LEU A 382 -8.94 1.00 33.11
CA LEU A 382 -9.20 -0.35 33.62
C LEU A 382 -8.29 -0.69 34.82
N VAL A 383 -7.00 -0.36 34.75
CA VAL A 383 -6.04 -0.59 35.84
C VAL A 383 -6.38 0.24 37.08
N ARG A 384 -6.73 1.54 36.90
CA ARG A 384 -7.16 2.41 38.00
C ARG A 384 -8.46 1.93 38.65
N GLY A 385 -9.42 1.46 37.85
CA GLY A 385 -10.68 0.89 38.36
C GLY A 385 -10.47 -0.38 39.20
N LYS A 386 -9.53 -1.25 38.79
CA LYS A 386 -9.14 -2.44 39.58
C LYS A 386 -8.44 -2.05 40.89
N GLN A 387 -7.54 -1.08 40.86
CA GLN A 387 -6.84 -0.58 42.05
C GLN A 387 -7.79 0.11 43.04
N ALA A 388 -8.78 0.86 42.55
CA ALA A 388 -9.82 1.48 43.38
C ALA A 388 -10.75 0.44 44.03
N ARG A 389 -11.12 -0.64 43.31
CA ARG A 389 -11.90 -1.78 43.84
C ARG A 389 -11.11 -2.65 44.82
N ALA A 390 -9.81 -2.83 44.59
CA ALA A 390 -8.92 -3.57 45.50
C ALA A 390 -8.58 -2.77 46.77
N ALA A 391 -8.65 -1.43 46.71
CA ALA A 391 -8.47 -0.53 47.85
C ALA A 391 -9.77 -0.26 48.63
N ALA A 392 -10.93 -0.67 48.11
CA ALA A 392 -12.20 -0.58 48.84
C ALA A 392 -12.27 -1.69 49.90
N PRO A 393 -12.61 -1.38 51.16
CA PRO A 393 -12.69 -2.38 52.22
C PRO A 393 -13.78 -3.42 51.89
N ALA A 394 -13.43 -4.70 52.04
CA ALA A 394 -14.36 -5.81 51.92
C ALA A 394 -15.41 -5.72 53.04
N GLY A 395 -16.60 -5.23 52.72
CA GLY A 395 -17.71 -5.15 53.65
C GLY A 395 -18.97 -4.63 52.98
N GLU A 396 -20.08 -5.33 53.24
CA GLU A 396 -21.47 -4.98 52.90
C GLU A 396 -21.94 -5.28 51.47
N VAL A 397 -22.13 -6.57 51.21
CA VAL A 397 -23.27 -7.01 50.40
C VAL A 397 -24.46 -7.16 51.36
N SER A 398 -25.27 -6.11 51.48
CA SER A 398 -26.59 -6.15 52.12
C SER A 398 -27.67 -5.94 51.08
N ALA A 399 -28.69 -6.80 51.19
CA ALA A 399 -29.85 -6.95 50.34
C ALA A 399 -30.76 -5.72 50.25
N GLY A 400 -31.57 -5.68 49.18
CA GLY A 400 -32.86 -5.00 49.22
C GLY A 400 -33.57 -4.81 47.88
N TRP A 401 -34.43 -5.79 47.52
CA TRP A 401 -35.80 -5.71 46.94
C TRP A 401 -36.06 -4.84 45.67
N ALA A 402 -36.47 -5.36 44.50
CA ALA A 402 -37.69 -6.07 44.05
C ALA A 402 -38.84 -5.17 43.51
N VAL A 403 -39.17 -5.22 42.20
CA VAL A 403 -40.54 -4.99 41.67
C VAL A 403 -40.78 -5.72 40.31
N ARG A 404 -41.67 -6.73 40.38
CA ARG A 404 -42.80 -7.17 39.51
C ARG A 404 -42.78 -7.05 37.97
N GLU A 405 -43.16 -8.17 37.35
CA GLU A 405 -43.81 -8.25 36.03
C GLU A 405 -45.09 -7.40 35.91
N PRO A 406 -45.45 -7.03 34.67
CA PRO A 406 -46.83 -7.18 34.25
C PRO A 406 -46.98 -7.90 32.89
N GLY A 407 -47.77 -8.97 32.91
CA GLY A 407 -48.98 -9.07 32.08
C GLY A 407 -48.84 -9.40 30.60
N ARG A 408 -49.05 -10.68 30.28
CA ARG A 408 -49.58 -11.13 28.97
C ARG A 408 -50.88 -10.38 28.64
N ALA A 409 -50.99 -9.94 27.39
CA ALA A 409 -52.26 -9.90 26.67
C ALA A 409 -52.06 -10.55 25.30
N ALA A 410 -52.90 -11.54 25.01
CA ALA A 410 -52.92 -12.31 23.79
C ALA A 410 -53.30 -11.43 22.59
N GLY A 411 -52.63 -11.67 21.46
CA GLY A 411 -52.92 -11.06 20.17
C GLY A 411 -52.37 -11.94 19.05
N GLU A 412 -53.29 -12.71 18.47
CA GLU A 412 -53.25 -13.57 17.29
C GLU A 412 -52.22 -13.19 16.19
N ALA A 413 -51.45 -14.19 15.75
CA ALA A 413 -50.53 -14.08 14.62
C ALA A 413 -51.27 -14.28 13.27
N PRO A 414 -50.98 -13.47 12.23
CA PRO A 414 -51.18 -13.89 10.86
C PRO A 414 -49.86 -14.34 10.22
N GLY A 415 -49.84 -15.60 9.80
CA GLY A 415 -49.14 -16.19 8.65
C GLY A 415 -47.75 -15.69 8.28
N ALA A 416 -46.75 -16.56 8.44
CA ALA A 416 -45.49 -16.47 7.71
C ALA A 416 -45.75 -16.41 6.20
N PRO A 417 -45.16 -15.46 5.44
CA PRO A 417 -45.16 -15.55 4.00
C PRO A 417 -44.20 -16.67 3.55
N ALA A 418 -44.67 -17.46 2.59
CA ALA A 418 -43.92 -18.53 1.94
C ALA A 418 -42.62 -18.02 1.28
N PRO A 419 -41.58 -18.87 1.16
CA PRO A 419 -40.33 -18.49 0.52
C PRO A 419 -40.55 -18.14 -0.96
N LEU A 420 -40.03 -16.99 -1.38
CA LEU A 420 -39.93 -16.60 -2.80
C LEU A 420 -38.95 -17.56 -3.51
N PRO A 421 -39.19 -17.91 -4.78
CA PRO A 421 -38.36 -18.86 -5.51
C PRO A 421 -36.96 -18.29 -5.74
N ALA A 422 -35.96 -19.16 -5.64
CA ALA A 422 -34.57 -18.85 -5.96
C ALA A 422 -34.48 -18.32 -7.39
N ALA A 423 -34.06 -17.05 -7.54
CA ALA A 423 -33.64 -16.52 -8.82
C ALA A 423 -32.41 -17.31 -9.27
N ALA A 424 -32.51 -17.92 -10.45
CA ALA A 424 -31.40 -18.64 -11.07
C ALA A 424 -30.16 -17.72 -11.20
N PRO A 425 -28.94 -18.27 -11.06
CA PRO A 425 -27.72 -17.50 -11.24
C PRO A 425 -27.65 -16.93 -12.65
N LEU A 426 -27.47 -15.61 -12.75
CA LEU A 426 -27.04 -14.95 -13.98
C LEU A 426 -25.62 -15.42 -14.35
N PRO A 427 -25.32 -15.64 -15.65
CA PRO A 427 -24.00 -16.08 -16.09
C PRO A 427 -22.92 -14.97 -15.94
N PRO A 428 -21.62 -15.34 -15.85
CA PRO A 428 -20.48 -14.41 -15.79
C PRO A 428 -20.28 -13.61 -17.12
N PRO A 429 -19.44 -12.55 -17.13
CA PRO A 429 -19.69 -11.30 -17.85
C PRO A 429 -19.56 -11.42 -19.37
N ARG A 430 -20.42 -10.72 -20.12
CA ARG A 430 -20.21 -10.44 -21.54
C ARG A 430 -19.71 -9.00 -21.70
N ASP A 431 -18.55 -8.90 -22.35
CA ASP A 431 -17.88 -7.74 -22.97
C ASP A 431 -17.77 -6.43 -22.17
N ALA A 432 -16.56 -6.14 -21.68
CA ALA A 432 -16.19 -4.81 -21.18
C ALA A 432 -16.52 -3.68 -22.17
N ALA A 433 -16.46 -3.96 -23.48
CA ALA A 433 -16.89 -3.04 -24.54
C ALA A 433 -18.39 -2.70 -24.47
N GLU A 434 -19.26 -3.69 -24.20
CA GLU A 434 -20.69 -3.48 -24.03
C GLU A 434 -20.97 -2.65 -22.78
N ALA A 435 -20.29 -2.97 -21.68
CA ALA A 435 -20.40 -2.20 -20.43
C ALA A 435 -19.96 -0.74 -20.61
N VAL A 436 -18.89 -0.49 -21.36
CA VAL A 436 -18.43 0.86 -21.71
C VAL A 436 -19.44 1.59 -22.60
N ALA A 437 -20.02 0.92 -23.60
CA ALA A 437 -21.05 1.50 -24.45
C ALA A 437 -22.31 1.90 -23.65
N ARG A 438 -22.77 1.01 -22.76
CA ARG A 438 -23.88 1.29 -21.85
C ARG A 438 -23.56 2.42 -20.87
N LEU A 439 -22.32 2.48 -20.38
CA LEU A 439 -21.86 3.56 -19.51
C LEU A 439 -21.89 4.91 -20.24
N GLY A 440 -21.49 4.96 -21.51
CA GLY A 440 -21.59 6.16 -22.35
C GLY A 440 -23.04 6.64 -22.53
N ALA A 441 -24.00 5.73 -22.60
CA ALA A 441 -25.42 6.07 -22.74
C ALA A 441 -26.13 6.36 -21.40
N ALA A 442 -25.49 6.12 -20.25
CA ALA A 442 -26.13 6.20 -18.95
C ALA A 442 -26.33 7.66 -18.48
N PRO A 443 -27.54 8.05 -18.02
CA PRO A 443 -27.81 9.41 -17.58
C PRO A 443 -26.89 9.86 -16.43
N ARG A 444 -26.51 11.14 -16.44
CA ARG A 444 -25.70 11.75 -15.37
C ARG A 444 -26.38 11.63 -14.01
N GLY A 445 -25.61 11.19 -13.02
CA GLY A 445 -26.09 10.96 -11.65
C GLY A 445 -26.99 9.74 -11.46
N SER A 446 -27.24 8.93 -12.49
CA SER A 446 -28.07 7.73 -12.34
C SER A 446 -27.36 6.63 -11.53
N PRO A 447 -28.09 5.84 -10.72
CA PRO A 447 -27.51 4.73 -9.97
C PRO A 447 -26.91 3.66 -10.90
N ALA A 448 -27.52 3.45 -12.07
CA ALA A 448 -27.01 2.55 -13.10
C ALA A 448 -25.62 2.96 -13.61
N ARG A 449 -25.34 4.27 -13.72
CA ARG A 449 -24.01 4.78 -14.11
C ARG A 449 -22.97 4.48 -13.04
N ALA A 450 -23.29 4.69 -11.76
CA ALA A 450 -22.40 4.39 -10.65
C ALA A 450 -22.08 2.88 -10.57
N GLU A 451 -23.08 2.04 -10.76
CA GLU A 451 -22.92 0.58 -10.81
C GLU A 451 -22.02 0.14 -11.97
N LEU A 452 -22.22 0.70 -13.18
CA LEU A 452 -21.38 0.41 -14.34
C LEU A 452 -19.92 0.82 -14.13
N ILE A 453 -19.68 1.99 -13.52
CA ILE A 453 -18.32 2.44 -13.15
C ILE A 453 -17.67 1.47 -12.16
N ALA A 454 -18.39 1.06 -11.11
CA ALA A 454 -17.87 0.13 -10.11
C ALA A 454 -17.57 -1.25 -10.71
N ARG A 455 -18.45 -1.75 -11.60
CA ARG A 455 -18.23 -3.02 -12.31
C ARG A 455 -17.00 -2.95 -13.23
N LEU A 456 -16.84 -1.88 -14.00
CA LEU A 456 -15.67 -1.68 -14.86
C LEU A 456 -14.38 -1.57 -14.03
N ALA A 457 -14.40 -0.92 -12.87
CA ALA A 457 -13.24 -0.85 -11.99
C ALA A 457 -12.77 -2.24 -11.49
N GLN A 458 -13.70 -3.17 -11.25
CA GLN A 458 -13.39 -4.55 -10.84
C GLN A 458 -12.82 -5.42 -11.98
N GLN A 459 -13.09 -5.06 -13.24
CA GLN A 459 -12.60 -5.79 -14.42
C GLN A 459 -11.15 -5.44 -14.79
N GLY A 460 -10.57 -4.40 -14.18
CA GLY A 460 -9.14 -4.10 -14.29
C GLY A 460 -8.66 -3.79 -15.71
N PRO A 461 -7.61 -4.45 -16.25
CA PRO A 461 -6.99 -4.10 -17.53
C PRO A 461 -7.92 -4.19 -18.75
N GLU A 462 -8.85 -5.16 -18.78
CA GLU A 462 -9.78 -5.33 -19.90
C GLU A 462 -10.74 -4.14 -20.02
N ALA A 463 -11.24 -3.65 -18.88
CA ALA A 463 -12.03 -2.43 -18.83
C ALA A 463 -11.21 -1.19 -19.20
N ALA A 464 -9.94 -1.10 -18.78
CA ALA A 464 -9.05 -0.01 -19.16
C ALA A 464 -8.81 0.04 -20.67
N ALA A 465 -8.61 -1.12 -21.31
CA ALA A 465 -8.47 -1.23 -22.77
C ALA A 465 -9.75 -0.82 -23.51
N ALA A 466 -10.92 -1.27 -23.04
CA ALA A 466 -12.21 -0.90 -23.61
C ALA A 466 -12.51 0.60 -23.46
N LEU A 467 -12.22 1.18 -22.29
CA LEU A 467 -12.38 2.60 -22.02
C LEU A 467 -11.44 3.46 -22.87
N ARG A 468 -10.19 3.02 -23.09
CA ARG A 468 -9.25 3.67 -24.01
C ARG A 468 -9.79 3.68 -25.44
N ALA A 469 -10.35 2.57 -25.91
CA ALA A 469 -10.91 2.48 -27.26
C ALA A 469 -12.10 3.43 -27.48
N ALA A 470 -12.93 3.61 -26.45
CA ALA A 470 -14.09 4.51 -26.49
C ALA A 470 -13.79 5.95 -26.03
N PHE A 471 -12.54 6.27 -25.69
CA PHE A 471 -12.15 7.58 -25.16
C PHE A 471 -12.45 8.71 -26.17
N PRO A 472 -12.83 9.93 -25.73
CA PRO A 472 -13.13 10.34 -24.35
C PRO A 472 -14.55 9.98 -23.88
N GLY A 473 -15.36 9.36 -24.75
CA GLY A 473 -16.79 9.20 -24.53
C GLY A 473 -17.55 10.53 -24.58
N PRO A 474 -18.80 10.55 -24.12
CA PRO A 474 -19.58 11.78 -24.04
C PRO A 474 -19.00 12.71 -22.99
N VAL A 475 -18.62 13.90 -23.43
CA VAL A 475 -18.16 14.99 -22.55
C VAL A 475 -19.36 15.87 -22.22
N GLU A 476 -19.91 15.68 -21.02
CA GLU A 476 -21.17 16.29 -20.55
C GLU A 476 -20.97 17.70 -20.00
N VAL A 477 -19.75 18.02 -19.56
CA VAL A 477 -19.40 19.33 -19.01
C VAL A 477 -18.21 19.90 -19.77
N ALA A 478 -18.49 20.88 -20.64
CA ALA A 478 -17.48 21.62 -21.37
C ALA A 478 -16.89 22.75 -20.49
N GLY A 479 -16.02 22.39 -19.54
CA GLY A 479 -15.30 23.36 -18.71
C GLY A 479 -13.97 23.80 -19.34
N ARG A 480 -13.77 25.11 -19.53
CA ARG A 480 -12.44 25.68 -19.80
C ARG A 480 -11.75 26.03 -18.46
N GLY A 481 -11.02 25.09 -17.86
CA GLY A 481 -10.19 25.40 -16.68
C GLY A 481 -9.96 24.22 -15.73
N ALA A 482 -9.11 24.42 -14.72
CA ALA A 482 -8.74 23.47 -13.67
C ALA A 482 -9.80 23.34 -12.54
N GLU A 483 -10.95 24.02 -12.67
CA GLU A 483 -11.96 24.11 -11.59
C GLU A 483 -12.89 22.88 -11.51
N ILE A 484 -13.10 22.18 -12.63
CA ILE A 484 -13.98 21.00 -12.68
C ILE A 484 -13.12 19.73 -12.73
N PRO A 485 -13.22 18.84 -11.72
CA PRO A 485 -12.52 17.56 -11.72
C PRO A 485 -12.74 16.78 -13.01
N VAL A 486 -11.72 16.07 -13.49
CA VAL A 486 -11.77 15.40 -14.80
C VAL A 486 -12.82 14.28 -14.83
N GLU A 487 -13.07 13.62 -13.71
CA GLU A 487 -14.11 12.61 -13.52
C GLU A 487 -15.54 13.17 -13.67
N GLU A 488 -15.76 14.46 -13.43
CA GLU A 488 -17.10 15.07 -13.54
C GLU A 488 -17.44 15.47 -14.98
N ARG A 489 -16.47 15.42 -15.89
CA ARG A 489 -16.64 15.85 -17.28
C ARG A 489 -17.31 14.80 -18.15
N GLY A 490 -17.33 13.54 -17.74
CA GLY A 490 -17.98 12.47 -18.49
C GLY A 490 -17.88 11.09 -17.82
N PRO A 491 -18.76 10.15 -18.18
CA PRO A 491 -18.87 8.84 -17.53
C PRO A 491 -17.61 7.98 -17.71
N LEU A 492 -17.00 8.00 -18.90
CA LEU A 492 -15.80 7.21 -19.19
C LEU A 492 -14.57 7.76 -18.45
N LEU A 493 -14.49 9.07 -18.26
CA LEU A 493 -13.44 9.72 -17.47
C LEU A 493 -13.53 9.32 -16.00
N ALA A 494 -14.76 9.29 -15.45
CA ALA A 494 -14.99 8.79 -14.09
C ALA A 494 -14.57 7.33 -13.92
N ALA A 495 -14.85 6.48 -14.92
CA ALA A 495 -14.44 5.07 -14.89
C ALA A 495 -12.91 4.91 -14.96
N LEU A 496 -12.22 5.71 -15.78
CA LEU A 496 -10.76 5.71 -15.85
C LEU A 496 -10.12 6.15 -14.54
N VAL A 497 -10.68 7.17 -13.86
CA VAL A 497 -10.21 7.56 -12.52
C VAL A 497 -10.48 6.46 -11.49
N ALA A 498 -11.62 5.79 -11.55
CA ALA A 498 -11.97 4.69 -10.64
C ALA A 498 -11.05 3.46 -10.78
N LEU A 499 -10.51 3.22 -11.99
CA LEU A 499 -9.50 2.17 -12.23
C LEU A 499 -8.12 2.50 -11.62
N GLY A 500 -7.85 3.76 -11.31
CA GLY A 500 -6.61 4.19 -10.66
C GLY A 500 -5.36 3.80 -11.46
N PRO A 501 -4.29 3.28 -10.80
CA PRO A 501 -3.04 2.92 -11.47
C PRO A 501 -3.17 1.89 -12.59
N VAL A 502 -4.24 1.08 -12.60
CA VAL A 502 -4.50 0.12 -13.67
C VAL A 502 -4.75 0.81 -15.00
N ALA A 503 -5.34 2.01 -14.99
CA ALA A 503 -5.57 2.81 -16.18
C ALA A 503 -4.32 3.58 -16.64
N THR A 504 -3.32 3.80 -15.78
CA THR A 504 -2.12 4.61 -16.09
C THR A 504 -1.47 4.27 -17.43
N PRO A 505 -1.08 3.02 -17.76
CA PRO A 505 -0.43 2.72 -19.04
C PRO A 505 -1.33 3.04 -20.25
N TYR A 506 -2.63 2.80 -20.13
CA TYR A 506 -3.60 3.07 -21.18
C TYR A 506 -3.81 4.57 -21.40
N VAL A 507 -3.80 5.36 -20.33
CA VAL A 507 -3.93 6.81 -20.39
C VAL A 507 -2.64 7.47 -20.87
N ILE A 508 -1.46 6.91 -20.55
CA ILE A 508 -0.17 7.35 -21.11
C ILE A 508 -0.18 7.27 -22.64
N ASP A 509 -0.74 6.20 -23.22
CA ASP A 509 -0.85 6.07 -24.67
C ASP A 509 -1.69 7.18 -25.30
N LEU A 510 -2.72 7.67 -24.60
CA LEU A 510 -3.60 8.75 -25.06
C LEU A 510 -2.86 10.10 -25.16
N LEU A 511 -1.74 10.29 -24.44
CA LEU A 511 -0.88 11.47 -24.59
C LEU A 511 -0.21 11.55 -25.97
N ARG A 512 -0.24 10.50 -26.79
CA ARG A 512 0.38 10.47 -28.12
C ARG A 512 -0.63 10.57 -29.26
N GLU A 513 -1.92 10.70 -28.97
CA GLU A 513 -2.96 10.78 -29.99
C GLU A 513 -2.91 12.10 -30.75
N ALA A 514 -3.41 12.10 -31.99
CA ALA A 514 -3.39 13.26 -32.88
C ALA A 514 -4.24 14.44 -32.36
N ASP A 515 -5.37 14.15 -31.71
CA ASP A 515 -6.30 15.16 -31.19
C ASP A 515 -5.78 15.82 -29.90
N PRO A 516 -5.50 17.14 -29.90
CA PRO A 516 -5.05 17.84 -28.71
C PRO A 516 -6.03 17.82 -27.54
N ALA A 517 -7.34 17.77 -27.80
CA ALA A 517 -8.34 17.71 -26.73
C ALA A 517 -8.25 16.39 -25.95
N ARG A 518 -7.95 15.29 -26.66
CA ARG A 518 -7.77 13.96 -26.08
C ARG A 518 -6.47 13.89 -25.26
N ARG A 519 -5.36 14.41 -25.80
CA ARG A 519 -4.10 14.53 -25.04
C ARG A 519 -4.26 15.36 -23.77
N ARG A 520 -5.00 16.47 -23.85
CA ARG A 520 -5.31 17.31 -22.68
C ARG A 520 -6.08 16.55 -21.60
N LEU A 521 -7.14 15.83 -21.97
CA LEU A 521 -7.92 15.04 -21.01
C LEU A 521 -7.08 13.91 -20.40
N ALA A 522 -6.22 13.27 -21.18
CA ALA A 522 -5.28 12.27 -20.69
C ALA A 522 -4.30 12.86 -19.66
N ALA A 523 -3.74 14.04 -19.92
CA ALA A 523 -2.86 14.73 -18.97
C ALA A 523 -3.58 15.07 -17.64
N LEU A 524 -4.84 15.53 -17.72
CA LEU A 524 -5.65 15.78 -16.52
C LEU A 524 -5.96 14.50 -15.73
N LEU A 525 -6.25 13.39 -16.42
CA LEU A 525 -6.46 12.08 -15.79
C LEU A 525 -5.21 11.61 -15.04
N LEU A 526 -4.04 11.70 -15.67
CA LEU A 526 -2.77 11.31 -15.04
C LEU A 526 -2.42 12.21 -13.86
N GLY A 527 -2.77 13.49 -13.89
CA GLY A 527 -2.58 14.38 -12.74
C GLY A 527 -3.36 13.97 -11.48
N ARG A 528 -4.45 13.20 -11.62
CA ARG A 528 -5.23 12.70 -10.48
C ARG A 528 -4.53 11.55 -9.76
N GLY A 529 -3.70 10.78 -10.46
CA GLY A 529 -2.95 9.65 -9.89
C GLY A 529 -1.49 10.04 -9.66
N ALA A 530 -0.96 9.82 -8.46
CA ALA A 530 0.47 10.07 -8.16
C ALA A 530 1.37 8.92 -8.63
N ASP A 531 1.09 8.34 -9.80
CA ASP A 531 1.83 7.19 -10.34
C ASP A 531 3.13 7.66 -11.02
N PRO A 532 4.32 7.26 -10.53
CA PRO A 532 5.60 7.65 -11.11
C PRO A 532 5.76 7.28 -12.59
N ALA A 533 5.06 6.24 -13.05
CA ALA A 533 5.09 5.84 -14.46
C ALA A 533 4.59 6.94 -15.41
N ALA A 534 3.74 7.85 -14.92
CA ALA A 534 3.20 8.96 -15.70
C ALA A 534 4.15 10.16 -15.81
N PHE A 535 5.19 10.26 -14.97
CA PHE A 535 6.00 11.47 -14.84
C PHE A 535 6.77 11.82 -16.10
N LEU A 536 7.50 10.87 -16.70
CA LEU A 536 8.26 11.12 -17.92
C LEU A 536 7.34 11.36 -19.14
N PRO A 537 6.26 10.59 -19.35
CA PRO A 537 5.26 10.92 -20.37
C PRO A 537 4.64 12.31 -20.19
N LEU A 538 4.33 12.72 -18.96
CA LEU A 538 3.84 14.06 -18.66
C LEU A 538 4.91 15.13 -18.89
N ALA A 539 6.19 14.83 -18.65
CA ALA A 539 7.29 15.74 -18.97
C ALA A 539 7.40 16.00 -20.48
N ASP A 540 7.21 14.96 -21.29
CA ASP A 540 7.17 15.09 -22.75
C ASP A 540 5.89 15.85 -23.20
N ALA A 541 4.73 15.60 -22.56
CA ALA A 541 3.48 16.33 -22.81
C ALA A 541 3.51 17.80 -22.33
N ALA A 542 4.33 18.13 -21.32
CA ALA A 542 4.61 19.50 -20.92
C ALA A 542 5.39 20.29 -22.00
N LEU A 543 5.85 19.60 -23.04
CA LEU A 543 6.43 20.20 -24.25
C LEU A 543 5.48 20.09 -25.45
N ASP A 544 4.19 19.83 -25.27
CA ASP A 544 3.22 19.74 -26.38
C ASP A 544 3.16 21.06 -27.20
N VAL A 545 2.85 20.93 -28.48
CA VAL A 545 2.64 22.06 -29.39
C VAL A 545 1.32 22.76 -29.04
N ASP A 546 0.29 21.99 -28.68
CA ASP A 546 -0.97 22.52 -28.22
C ASP A 546 -0.86 23.08 -26.80
N ARG A 547 -1.33 24.32 -26.63
CA ARG A 547 -1.29 25.00 -25.33
C ARG A 547 -2.14 24.30 -24.28
N GLY A 548 -3.32 23.79 -24.65
CA GLY A 548 -4.24 23.17 -23.69
C GLY A 548 -3.69 21.86 -23.11
N ALA A 549 -3.12 21.00 -23.95
CA ALA A 549 -2.46 19.77 -23.54
C ALA A 549 -1.22 20.05 -22.69
N ARG A 550 -0.40 21.03 -23.11
CA ARG A 550 0.78 21.48 -22.38
C ARG A 550 0.45 22.00 -20.97
N ASP A 551 -0.51 22.92 -20.88
CA ASP A 551 -0.87 23.56 -19.60
C ASP A 551 -1.49 22.52 -18.64
N ALA A 552 -2.23 21.53 -19.15
CA ALA A 552 -2.74 20.42 -18.36
C ALA A 552 -1.62 19.52 -17.83
N ALA A 553 -0.62 19.18 -18.65
CA ALA A 553 0.52 18.38 -18.23
C ALA A 553 1.38 19.10 -17.19
N LEU A 554 1.63 20.40 -17.37
CA LEU A 554 2.32 21.22 -16.37
C LEU A 554 1.54 21.30 -15.06
N GLY A 555 0.21 21.49 -15.12
CA GLY A 555 -0.64 21.48 -13.94
C GLY A 555 -0.64 20.14 -13.19
N ALA A 556 -0.58 19.02 -13.93
CA ALA A 556 -0.43 17.69 -13.35
C ALA A 556 0.91 17.51 -12.65
N LEU A 557 2.02 17.86 -13.31
CA LEU A 557 3.36 17.77 -12.74
C LEU A 557 3.54 18.70 -11.52
N ALA A 558 3.00 19.92 -11.56
CA ALA A 558 3.10 20.87 -10.46
C ALA A 558 2.45 20.35 -9.16
N GLN A 559 1.35 19.59 -9.27
CA GLN A 559 0.69 18.94 -8.13
C GLN A 559 1.55 17.83 -7.49
N GLN A 560 2.52 17.29 -8.24
CA GLN A 560 3.30 16.11 -7.87
C GLN A 560 4.78 16.43 -7.60
N ARG A 561 5.14 17.72 -7.54
CA ARG A 561 6.52 18.21 -7.38
C ARG A 561 7.25 17.73 -6.12
N THR A 562 6.51 17.33 -5.07
CA THR A 562 7.08 16.85 -3.81
C THR A 562 7.35 15.34 -3.82
N HIS A 563 7.01 14.63 -4.90
CA HIS A 563 7.22 13.19 -4.98
C HIS A 563 8.73 12.86 -5.04
N PRO A 564 9.22 11.82 -4.32
CA PRO A 564 10.64 11.44 -4.33
C PRO A 564 11.20 11.17 -5.73
N GLU A 565 10.40 10.56 -6.60
CA GLU A 565 10.75 10.24 -7.99
C GLU A 565 10.52 11.40 -8.98
N PHE A 566 10.27 12.63 -8.52
CA PHE A 566 10.01 13.75 -9.44
C PHE A 566 11.26 14.26 -10.17
N ARG A 567 12.46 14.04 -9.60
CA ARG A 567 13.74 14.55 -10.12
C ARG A 567 14.00 14.26 -11.62
N PRO A 568 13.74 13.05 -12.16
CA PRO A 568 13.94 12.76 -13.58
C PRO A 568 13.09 13.63 -14.54
N VAL A 569 11.96 14.18 -14.09
CA VAL A 569 11.13 15.13 -14.86
C VAL A 569 11.94 16.38 -15.18
N LEU A 570 12.53 16.99 -14.15
CA LEU A 570 13.34 18.19 -14.29
C LEU A 570 14.57 17.92 -15.17
N GLU A 571 15.25 16.79 -14.97
CA GLU A 571 16.39 16.39 -15.79
C GLU A 571 16.01 16.16 -17.27
N ARG A 572 14.81 15.64 -17.55
CA ARG A 572 14.28 15.48 -18.90
C ARG A 572 13.99 16.83 -19.57
N LEU A 573 13.42 17.77 -18.83
CA LEU A 573 13.12 19.12 -19.31
C LEU A 573 14.41 19.93 -19.55
N ARG A 574 15.39 19.87 -18.64
CA ARG A 574 16.72 20.49 -18.83
C ARG A 574 17.43 19.96 -20.07
N ARG A 575 17.42 18.64 -20.30
CA ARG A 575 17.97 18.06 -21.54
C ARG A 575 17.26 18.58 -22.78
N SER A 576 15.95 18.77 -22.71
CA SER A 576 15.16 19.33 -23.82
C SER A 576 15.43 20.82 -24.05
N LEU A 577 15.80 21.57 -23.02
CA LEU A 577 16.27 22.96 -23.14
C LEU A 577 17.65 23.05 -23.80
N VAL A 578 18.54 22.07 -23.58
CA VAL A 578 19.88 22.07 -24.17
C VAL A 578 19.88 21.51 -25.59
N ALA A 579 19.22 20.37 -25.81
CA ALA A 579 19.24 19.65 -27.09
C ALA A 579 18.06 19.95 -28.00
N GLY A 580 17.04 20.68 -27.53
CA GLY A 580 15.86 21.01 -28.33
C GLY A 580 16.11 22.15 -29.32
N GLU A 581 15.30 22.21 -30.37
CA GLU A 581 15.36 23.25 -31.41
C GLU A 581 14.14 24.18 -31.31
N GLY A 582 14.36 25.47 -31.61
CA GLY A 582 13.33 26.51 -31.74
C GLY A 582 12.24 26.47 -30.66
N ASP A 583 11.00 26.26 -31.08
CA ASP A 583 9.82 26.25 -30.21
C ASP A 583 9.86 25.21 -29.10
N ARG A 584 10.50 24.06 -29.34
CA ARG A 584 10.60 23.00 -28.32
C ARG A 584 11.51 23.44 -27.19
N ARG A 585 12.60 24.12 -27.53
CA ARG A 585 13.54 24.72 -26.57
C ARG A 585 12.85 25.81 -25.74
N ALA A 586 12.09 26.68 -26.40
CA ALA A 586 11.28 27.71 -25.72
C ALA A 586 10.23 27.11 -24.78
N ARG A 587 9.55 26.02 -25.18
CA ARG A 587 8.61 25.29 -24.31
C ARG A 587 9.30 24.68 -23.09
N ALA A 588 10.50 24.11 -23.26
CA ALA A 588 11.28 23.56 -22.16
C ALA A 588 11.69 24.65 -21.15
N ALA A 589 12.11 25.82 -21.62
CA ALA A 589 12.40 26.96 -20.74
C ALA A 589 11.19 27.34 -19.88
N ARG A 590 10.02 27.53 -20.50
CA ARG A 590 8.77 27.86 -19.79
C ARG A 590 8.37 26.78 -18.78
N ALA A 591 8.51 25.51 -19.15
CA ALA A 591 8.19 24.37 -18.28
C ALA A 591 9.08 24.35 -17.03
N LEU A 592 10.39 24.58 -17.19
CA LEU A 592 11.33 24.64 -16.06
C LEU A 592 11.03 25.81 -15.11
N GLY A 593 10.70 26.98 -15.66
CA GLY A 593 10.23 28.12 -14.87
C GLY A 593 8.96 27.82 -14.09
N ALA A 594 7.95 27.24 -14.77
CA ALA A 594 6.66 26.90 -14.15
C ALA A 594 6.77 25.84 -13.04
N LEU A 595 7.71 24.89 -13.17
CA LEU A 595 7.96 23.85 -12.16
C LEU A 595 8.91 24.28 -11.04
N GLY A 596 9.46 25.51 -11.09
CA GLY A 596 10.30 26.04 -10.03
C GLY A 596 11.71 25.46 -10.01
N ASP A 597 12.26 25.10 -11.18
CA ASP A 597 13.58 24.46 -11.25
C ASP A 597 14.75 25.45 -11.16
N GLU A 598 15.16 25.76 -9.92
CA GLU A 598 16.28 26.67 -9.64
C GLU A 598 17.63 26.20 -10.24
N GLU A 599 17.86 24.89 -10.40
CA GLU A 599 19.10 24.37 -10.99
C GLU A 599 19.16 24.55 -12.52
N ALA A 600 18.05 24.93 -13.16
CA ALA A 600 18.03 25.28 -14.58
C ALA A 600 18.53 26.70 -14.87
N ILE A 601 18.71 27.56 -13.84
CA ILE A 601 19.06 28.98 -14.03
C ILE A 601 20.30 29.18 -14.92
N PRO A 602 21.43 28.47 -14.73
CA PRO A 602 22.58 28.62 -15.63
C PRO A 602 22.27 28.27 -17.11
N LEU A 603 21.43 27.25 -17.33
CA LEU A 603 21.02 26.83 -18.68
C LEU A 603 20.05 27.82 -19.31
N LEU A 604 19.17 28.43 -18.51
CA LEU A 604 18.25 29.47 -18.95
C LEU A 604 19.00 30.76 -19.30
N VAL A 605 20.01 31.15 -18.51
CA VAL A 605 20.87 32.29 -18.83
C VAL A 605 21.59 32.06 -20.16
N GLN A 606 22.13 30.87 -20.41
CA GLN A 606 22.72 30.52 -21.71
C GLN A 606 21.69 30.57 -22.86
N ALA A 607 20.42 30.31 -22.58
CA ALA A 607 19.35 30.33 -23.58
C ALA A 607 18.94 31.76 -24.00
N LEU A 608 19.36 32.81 -23.27
CA LEU A 608 19.16 34.21 -23.66
C LEU A 608 19.94 34.59 -24.93
N ASP A 609 21.04 33.91 -25.23
CA ASP A 609 21.81 34.16 -26.45
C ASP A 609 21.13 33.58 -27.72
N ALA A 610 20.06 32.81 -27.55
CA ALA A 610 19.32 32.22 -28.66
C ALA A 610 18.34 33.22 -29.29
N ALA A 611 17.89 32.95 -30.53
CA ALA A 611 16.85 33.75 -31.17
C ALA A 611 15.46 33.54 -30.52
N GLU A 612 14.53 34.44 -30.78
CA GLU A 612 13.12 34.25 -30.47
C GLU A 612 12.57 32.95 -31.11
N PRO A 613 11.69 32.19 -30.44
CA PRO A 613 11.01 32.50 -29.17
C PRO A 613 11.76 32.01 -27.91
N VAL A 614 13.02 31.56 -28.05
CA VAL A 614 13.77 30.95 -26.94
C VAL A 614 14.22 32.00 -25.94
N HIS A 615 14.71 33.15 -26.42
CA HIS A 615 15.12 34.28 -25.58
C HIS A 615 14.00 34.72 -24.62
N GLY A 616 12.87 35.20 -25.14
CA GLY A 616 11.76 35.64 -24.29
C GLY A 616 11.17 34.54 -23.39
N ALA A 617 11.27 33.26 -23.78
CA ALA A 617 10.88 32.15 -22.91
C ALA A 617 11.85 31.91 -21.75
N ALA A 618 13.15 32.07 -21.99
CA ALA A 618 14.18 31.94 -20.97
C ALA A 618 14.13 33.11 -19.98
N GLU A 619 13.94 34.32 -20.49
CA GLU A 619 13.75 35.53 -19.67
C GLU A 619 12.55 35.36 -18.73
N ALA A 620 11.37 35.05 -19.27
CA ALA A 620 10.17 34.84 -18.44
C ALA A 620 10.33 33.73 -17.39
N ALA A 621 11.07 32.67 -17.70
CA ALA A 621 11.38 31.60 -16.75
C ALA A 621 12.32 32.07 -15.64
N LEU A 622 13.35 32.86 -15.97
CA LEU A 622 14.29 33.43 -14.99
C LEU A 622 13.58 34.41 -14.06
N GLU A 623 12.69 35.25 -14.59
CA GLU A 623 11.87 36.15 -13.77
C GLU A 623 10.97 35.38 -12.81
N ALA A 624 10.31 34.31 -13.29
CA ALA A 624 9.45 33.46 -12.45
C ALA A 624 10.23 32.75 -11.33
N LEU A 625 11.47 32.32 -11.59
CA LEU A 625 12.31 31.61 -10.61
C LEU A 625 12.93 32.54 -9.57
N THR A 626 13.34 33.74 -9.99
CA THR A 626 14.13 34.66 -9.15
C THR A 626 13.29 35.78 -8.53
N GLY A 627 12.13 36.09 -9.10
CA GLY A 627 11.33 37.27 -8.77
C GLY A 627 11.96 38.60 -9.20
N ALA A 628 13.10 38.57 -9.92
CA ALA A 628 13.82 39.75 -10.36
C ALA A 628 13.62 39.95 -11.87
N SER A 629 12.71 40.86 -12.21
CA SER A 629 12.46 41.24 -13.62
C SER A 629 13.55 42.16 -14.17
N GLY A 630 13.95 41.93 -15.42
CA GLY A 630 14.95 42.73 -16.12
C GLY A 630 16.37 42.70 -15.53
N ALA A 631 16.71 41.70 -14.71
CA ALA A 631 18.09 41.51 -14.27
C ALA A 631 18.97 41.01 -15.44
N GLY A 632 20.21 41.46 -15.54
CA GLY A 632 21.14 40.92 -16.53
C GLY A 632 21.58 39.49 -16.19
N ALA A 633 22.21 38.81 -17.16
CA ALA A 633 22.76 37.46 -16.99
C ALA A 633 23.62 37.28 -15.72
N GLU A 634 24.47 38.25 -15.41
CA GLU A 634 25.30 38.25 -14.19
C GLU A 634 24.46 38.34 -12.91
N GLY A 635 23.37 39.10 -12.94
CA GLY A 635 22.46 39.27 -11.80
C GLY A 635 21.75 37.96 -11.43
N TRP A 636 21.20 37.26 -12.43
CA TRP A 636 20.56 35.96 -12.21
C TRP A 636 21.55 34.87 -11.76
N LEU A 637 22.77 34.85 -12.33
CA LEU A 637 23.82 33.92 -11.89
C LEU A 637 24.30 34.24 -10.46
N GLY A 638 24.39 35.51 -10.09
CA GLY A 638 24.69 35.95 -8.74
C GLY A 638 23.67 35.44 -7.73
N TRP A 639 22.38 35.66 -8.01
CA TRP A 639 21.26 35.15 -7.21
C TRP A 639 21.34 33.63 -7.00
N TRP A 640 21.60 32.88 -8.07
CA TRP A 640 21.69 31.42 -8.00
C TRP A 640 22.86 30.93 -7.13
N ARG A 641 24.04 31.54 -7.26
CA ARG A 641 25.21 31.20 -6.44
C ARG A 641 24.95 31.47 -4.96
N GLU A 642 24.36 32.61 -4.63
CA GLU A 642 24.02 32.98 -3.25
C GLU A 642 23.03 31.98 -2.64
N ARG A 643 21.95 31.67 -3.36
CA ARG A 643 20.92 30.75 -2.89
C ARG A 643 21.42 29.32 -2.71
N ARG A 644 22.29 28.85 -3.61
CA ARG A 644 22.96 27.55 -3.50
C ARG A 644 23.94 27.50 -2.33
N GLY A 645 24.64 28.60 -2.04
CA GLY A 645 25.51 28.74 -0.87
C GLY A 645 24.75 28.57 0.44
N ARG A 646 23.62 29.28 0.61
CA ARG A 646 22.77 29.18 1.81
C ARG A 646 22.23 27.77 2.07
N ARG A 647 21.91 27.00 1.03
CA ARG A 647 21.48 25.59 1.16
C ARG A 647 22.59 24.61 1.56
N ARG A 648 23.86 24.98 1.38
CA ARG A 648 25.01 24.15 1.80
C ARG A 648 25.43 24.43 3.24
N GLU A 649 25.22 25.66 3.71
CA GLU A 649 25.57 26.09 5.07
C GLU A 649 24.47 25.78 6.09
N GLY A 650 23.21 25.71 5.67
CA GLY A 650 22.13 25.15 6.46
C GLY A 650 21.72 23.78 5.92
N GLY A 651 22.11 22.69 6.57
CA GLY A 651 21.55 21.40 6.24
C GLY A 651 21.59 20.43 7.41
N PRO A 652 20.77 19.37 7.37
CA PRO A 652 19.33 19.37 7.04
C PRO A 652 18.47 20.08 8.08
#